data_AF-A0A7C7GKC8-F1
#
_entry.id   AF-A0A7C7GKC8-F1
#
_cell.length_a   1.000
_cell.length_b   1.000
_cell.length_c   1.000
_cell.angle_alpha   90.00
_cell.angle_beta   90.00
_cell.angle_gamma   90.00
#
_symmetry.space_group_name_H-M   'P 1'
#
loop_
_entity.id
_entity.type
_entity.pdbx_description
1 polymer ?
#
loop_
_entity_poly.entity_id
_entity_poly.type
_entity_poly.pdbx_seq_one_letter_code
_entity_poly.pdbx_strand_id
1 'polypeptide(L)'
;MIKRILIILYSINILWAINAFPGLITVHQPDGTPIQCNVKGDEWANWHETPDGWSITKNEEGIWVYAVDIAGRFLVPGSAVVGQQPPPAHIEKHLIPIAEIRYMHTSNIQLHAARTDTFKIPVIYFQFPDQSVTYPLLDIDNIFNQEGYGHPGQPNSGSFREFHEEISYNQFSPIATVVGVFTAPNLHDYYESDGSEYGTRVRQLVRAMVDSAEAAGFDWSQFDNDGDGDVDGVTLVHSGMGAEQGDGSNIWSHRWSMGDNAVTYDGVFINDYNINPEMQGNNITAIGVIAHEFGHVLGLPDLYDTDYTSSGSGKLALMASGSWGTTGNTPWYPSAMTAWSKTEMGWSNVIEINSAQTNVELEQSYTNNTIYRVDNPEDNSEYWLIENRQKRGTDKLMPEPGMLFWHIDTEKTSGWGVNNDEPHYGVGLEQADGLFELENNGSSDGSDPYPGLTNNREFSHCSTPSTESYYFEASMVAFTNISDTDSIMLFDISFTDVETGTIGGLGFGDAYAVGYLVMSMNNNVQISELSFELDFSPNILIIQSADVSGRATADSVIVTENFIELVNPVIPSGNGEIMMFTVFANTGSDGSVNINFDEITANDDSANQVCITVEEGEYIVNTIEQIVMVDSATAEPAGFALVGVNIENNIPLKMFMITINDSPDYLTPIEEFYTDVNQNGQYDEGEMYADFNGDGEWTPFVQTTERTANWDLSYQLSDVGIMVAGLNSIDSIAVGAGPIFKINYLVDGDAPSTNVNMLIASVNLT
;
A
#
# COMPACT_ATOMS: atom_id res chain seq x y z
N MET A 1 8.84 54.60 -8.70
CA MET A 1 7.94 53.83 -9.58
C MET A 1 8.43 52.39 -9.54
N ILE A 2 7.98 51.62 -8.56
CA ILE A 2 8.32 50.19 -8.41
C ILE A 2 6.99 49.46 -8.52
N LYS A 3 6.81 48.73 -9.63
CA LYS A 3 5.64 47.90 -9.90
C LYS A 3 5.70 46.70 -8.96
N ARG A 4 4.70 46.56 -8.08
CA ARG A 4 4.43 45.30 -7.38
C ARG A 4 3.89 44.32 -8.41
N ILE A 5 4.59 43.22 -8.63
CA ILE A 5 4.10 42.06 -9.37
C ILE A 5 3.20 41.31 -8.39
N LEU A 6 1.90 41.28 -8.69
CA LEU A 6 0.92 40.45 -8.01
C LEU A 6 1.11 39.04 -8.60
N ILE A 7 1.71 38.14 -7.84
CA ILE A 7 1.74 36.71 -8.17
C ILE A 7 0.40 36.17 -7.64
N ILE A 8 -0.52 35.89 -8.55
CA ILE A 8 -1.74 35.14 -8.27
C ILE A 8 -1.31 33.68 -8.32
N LEU A 9 -1.18 33.05 -7.16
CA LEU A 9 -1.12 31.59 -7.03
C LEU A 9 -2.51 31.08 -7.39
N TYR A 10 -2.60 30.31 -8.48
CA TYR A 10 -3.81 29.56 -8.80
C TYR A 10 -3.81 28.30 -7.94
N SER A 11 -4.68 28.24 -6.92
CA SER A 11 -5.04 26.97 -6.30
C SER A 11 -5.99 26.23 -7.25
N ILE A 12 -5.71 24.94 -7.46
CA ILE A 12 -6.56 24.02 -8.21
C ILE A 12 -7.71 23.65 -7.27
N ASN A 13 -8.96 23.84 -7.70
CA ASN A 13 -10.13 23.52 -6.88
C ASN A 13 -10.93 22.39 -7.55
N ILE A 14 -11.19 21.32 -6.79
CA ILE A 14 -11.85 20.04 -7.19
C ILE A 14 -13.28 20.02 -6.62
N LEU A 15 -14.17 19.16 -7.08
CA LEU A 15 -15.60 19.05 -6.72
C LEU A 15 -15.86 18.09 -5.55
N TRP A 16 -17.11 17.97 -5.08
CA TRP A 16 -17.50 17.13 -3.93
C TRP A 16 -18.70 16.25 -4.19
N ALA A 17 -18.58 14.99 -3.77
CA ALA A 17 -19.71 14.10 -3.64
C ALA A 17 -19.44 13.04 -2.61
N ILE A 18 -20.51 12.43 -2.15
CA ILE A 18 -20.39 11.16 -1.45
C ILE A 18 -19.69 10.11 -2.33
N ASN A 19 -18.77 9.39 -1.71
CA ASN A 19 -18.20 8.17 -2.27
C ASN A 19 -19.30 7.10 -2.51
N ALA A 20 -19.07 6.27 -3.52
CA ALA A 20 -19.95 5.15 -3.85
C ALA A 20 -20.22 4.21 -2.65
N PHE A 21 -21.36 3.51 -2.69
CA PHE A 21 -21.68 2.48 -1.70
C PHE A 21 -20.53 1.46 -1.57
N PRO A 22 -19.92 1.29 -0.38
CA PRO A 22 -18.68 0.52 -0.23
C PRO A 22 -18.89 -1.01 -0.23
N GLY A 23 -20.13 -1.47 -0.38
CA GLY A 23 -20.48 -2.89 -0.41
C GLY A 23 -20.80 -3.42 -1.80
N LEU A 24 -20.94 -4.74 -1.89
CA LEU A 24 -21.37 -5.39 -3.13
C LEU A 24 -22.81 -5.03 -3.49
N ILE A 25 -23.00 -4.71 -4.76
CA ILE A 25 -24.29 -4.52 -5.41
C ILE A 25 -24.53 -5.61 -6.45
N THR A 26 -25.81 -5.81 -6.78
CA THR A 26 -26.21 -6.71 -7.86
C THR A 26 -26.78 -5.92 -9.02
N VAL A 27 -26.02 -5.83 -10.11
CA VAL A 27 -26.52 -5.33 -11.40
C VAL A 27 -27.00 -6.49 -12.26
N HIS A 28 -27.80 -6.22 -13.29
CA HIS A 28 -28.38 -7.25 -14.15
C HIS A 28 -28.05 -6.98 -15.61
N GLN A 29 -27.74 -8.04 -16.35
CA GLN A 29 -27.76 -8.02 -17.80
C GLN A 29 -29.18 -7.77 -18.32
N PRO A 30 -29.35 -7.30 -19.58
CA PRO A 30 -30.68 -7.14 -20.18
C PRO A 30 -31.53 -8.41 -20.23
N ASP A 31 -30.91 -9.60 -20.17
CA ASP A 31 -31.59 -10.89 -20.10
C ASP A 31 -31.95 -11.33 -18.66
N GLY A 32 -31.62 -10.51 -17.65
CA GLY A 32 -31.85 -10.77 -16.23
C GLY A 32 -30.75 -11.54 -15.52
N THR A 33 -29.63 -11.86 -16.18
CA THR A 33 -28.48 -12.52 -15.52
C THR A 33 -27.86 -11.58 -14.48
N PRO A 34 -27.72 -11.99 -13.21
CA PRO A 34 -27.15 -11.14 -12.17
C PRO A 34 -25.62 -11.08 -12.26
N ILE A 35 -25.06 -9.92 -11.93
CA ILE A 35 -23.63 -9.66 -11.81
C ILE A 35 -23.39 -9.02 -10.43
N GLN A 36 -22.48 -9.61 -9.66
CA GLN A 36 -21.98 -8.98 -8.43
C GLN A 36 -20.84 -8.04 -8.81
N CYS A 37 -20.90 -6.82 -8.30
CA CYS A 37 -19.84 -5.82 -8.49
C CYS A 37 -19.89 -4.82 -7.33
N ASN A 38 -18.80 -4.08 -7.15
CA ASN A 38 -18.77 -2.84 -6.39
C ASN A 38 -19.00 -1.68 -7.36
N VAL A 39 -19.73 -0.67 -6.90
CA VAL A 39 -19.66 0.67 -7.51
C VAL A 39 -18.52 1.41 -6.84
N LYS A 40 -17.70 2.10 -7.61
CA LYS A 40 -16.56 2.90 -7.14
C LYS A 40 -16.62 4.27 -7.78
N GLY A 41 -15.93 5.23 -7.19
CA GLY A 41 -15.88 6.58 -7.69
C GLY A 41 -16.89 7.53 -7.06
N ASP A 42 -17.08 8.64 -7.77
CA ASP A 42 -17.95 9.78 -7.45
C ASP A 42 -18.67 10.28 -8.73
N GLU A 43 -19.27 11.46 -8.66
CA GLU A 43 -20.05 12.05 -9.75
C GLU A 43 -19.19 12.45 -10.96
N TRP A 44 -17.87 12.60 -10.81
CA TRP A 44 -16.96 13.02 -11.89
C TRP A 44 -16.18 11.88 -12.51
N ALA A 45 -15.95 10.80 -11.77
CA ALA A 45 -15.52 9.52 -12.30
C ALA A 45 -16.06 8.38 -11.44
N ASN A 46 -16.95 7.58 -12.01
CA ASN A 46 -17.43 6.34 -11.40
C ASN A 46 -17.36 5.18 -12.37
N TRP A 47 -17.30 3.98 -11.79
CA TRP A 47 -17.27 2.74 -12.52
C TRP A 47 -17.75 1.57 -11.66
N HIS A 48 -17.91 0.43 -12.30
CA HIS A 48 -18.23 -0.83 -11.65
C HIS A 48 -17.06 -1.79 -11.75
N GLU A 49 -16.80 -2.51 -10.67
CA GLU A 49 -15.71 -3.48 -10.61
C GLU A 49 -16.19 -4.80 -10.01
N THR A 50 -15.88 -5.92 -10.67
CA THR A 50 -16.21 -7.25 -10.11
C THR A 50 -15.37 -7.54 -8.86
N PRO A 51 -15.79 -8.47 -7.98
CA PRO A 51 -14.99 -8.88 -6.82
C PRO A 51 -13.57 -9.37 -7.16
N ASP A 52 -13.38 -9.84 -8.40
CA ASP A 52 -12.09 -10.31 -8.90
C ASP A 52 -11.21 -9.17 -9.47
N GLY A 53 -11.64 -7.91 -9.39
CA GLY A 53 -10.89 -6.73 -9.82
C GLY A 53 -11.04 -6.34 -11.29
N TRP A 54 -12.07 -6.85 -11.99
CA TRP A 54 -12.31 -6.47 -13.39
C TRP A 54 -13.25 -5.28 -13.48
N SER A 55 -12.78 -4.18 -14.09
CA SER A 55 -13.64 -3.04 -14.41
C SER A 55 -14.64 -3.40 -15.53
N ILE A 56 -15.90 -3.05 -15.33
CA ILE A 56 -17.01 -3.36 -16.24
C ILE A 56 -17.80 -2.09 -16.56
N THR A 57 -18.41 -2.05 -17.74
CA THR A 57 -19.21 -0.91 -18.20
C THR A 57 -20.31 -1.38 -19.16
N LYS A 58 -21.30 -0.52 -19.43
CA LYS A 58 -22.36 -0.80 -20.41
C LYS A 58 -21.92 -0.39 -21.81
N ASN A 59 -22.23 -1.21 -22.81
CA ASN A 59 -22.10 -0.82 -24.21
C ASN A 59 -23.32 -0.01 -24.70
N GLU A 60 -23.35 0.38 -25.97
CA GLU A 60 -24.46 1.18 -26.55
C GLU A 60 -25.83 0.49 -26.48
N GLU A 61 -25.88 -0.84 -26.36
CA GLU A 61 -27.12 -1.61 -26.16
C GLU A 61 -27.50 -1.83 -24.69
N GLY A 62 -26.74 -1.26 -23.74
CA GLY A 62 -26.96 -1.42 -22.30
C GLY A 62 -26.51 -2.76 -21.73
N ILE A 63 -25.68 -3.52 -22.45
CA ILE A 63 -25.13 -4.81 -22.02
C ILE A 63 -23.87 -4.56 -21.19
N TRP A 64 -23.75 -5.22 -20.04
CA TRP A 64 -22.54 -5.18 -19.22
C TRP A 64 -21.42 -6.00 -19.86
N VAL A 65 -20.33 -5.32 -20.19
CA VAL A 65 -19.14 -5.88 -20.82
C VAL A 65 -17.89 -5.53 -20.01
N TYR A 66 -16.83 -6.33 -20.15
CA TYR A 66 -15.54 -5.97 -19.58
C TYR A 66 -14.99 -4.72 -20.26
N ALA A 67 -14.50 -3.76 -19.46
CA ALA A 67 -13.81 -2.60 -19.98
C ALA A 67 -12.45 -3.00 -20.58
N VAL A 68 -12.04 -2.34 -21.65
CA VAL A 68 -10.79 -2.64 -22.36
C VAL A 68 -9.78 -1.50 -22.34
N ASP A 69 -10.23 -0.29 -22.00
CA ASP A 69 -9.40 0.93 -21.99
C ASP A 69 -10.13 2.04 -21.21
N ILE A 70 -9.47 3.19 -21.03
CA ILE A 70 -9.98 4.39 -20.36
C ILE A 70 -10.10 5.53 -21.39
N ALA A 71 -11.22 6.25 -21.36
CA ALA A 71 -11.50 7.40 -22.21
C ALA A 71 -11.97 8.60 -21.37
N GLY A 72 -11.00 9.30 -20.76
CA GLY A 72 -11.30 10.37 -19.81
C GLY A 72 -12.06 9.81 -18.61
N ARG A 73 -13.20 10.42 -18.25
CA ARG A 73 -14.07 9.95 -17.16
C ARG A 73 -14.87 8.68 -17.43
N PHE A 74 -14.70 8.06 -18.60
CA PHE A 74 -15.46 6.88 -19.00
C PHE A 74 -14.56 5.68 -19.24
N LEU A 75 -15.06 4.49 -18.98
CA LEU A 75 -14.45 3.24 -19.43
C LEU A 75 -14.87 2.92 -20.87
N VAL A 76 -13.95 2.36 -21.66
CA VAL A 76 -14.21 1.92 -23.02
C VAL A 76 -14.81 0.51 -23.00
N PRO A 77 -16.04 0.30 -23.50
CA PRO A 77 -16.68 -1.00 -23.51
C PRO A 77 -15.97 -1.98 -24.46
N GLY A 78 -15.69 -3.18 -23.97
CA GLY A 78 -15.19 -4.30 -24.77
C GLY A 78 -16.30 -5.09 -25.48
N SER A 79 -15.93 -6.25 -26.02
CA SER A 79 -16.86 -7.16 -26.70
C SER A 79 -17.27 -8.38 -25.86
N ALA A 80 -16.59 -8.62 -24.73
CA ALA A 80 -16.84 -9.78 -23.88
C ALA A 80 -17.92 -9.46 -22.83
N VAL A 81 -18.98 -10.26 -22.81
CA VAL A 81 -20.14 -10.09 -21.93
C VAL A 81 -19.86 -10.67 -20.53
N VAL A 82 -20.03 -9.84 -19.51
CA VAL A 82 -19.76 -10.21 -18.11
C VAL A 82 -20.74 -11.29 -17.65
N GLY A 83 -20.22 -12.30 -16.96
CA GLY A 83 -21.01 -13.46 -16.48
C GLY A 83 -21.35 -14.51 -17.56
N GLN A 84 -21.11 -14.21 -18.84
CA GLN A 84 -21.37 -15.13 -19.96
C GLN A 84 -20.09 -15.56 -20.69
N GLN A 85 -19.06 -14.70 -20.67
CA GLN A 85 -17.77 -14.93 -21.29
C GLN A 85 -16.64 -14.65 -20.28
N PRO A 86 -15.48 -15.33 -20.42
CA PRO A 86 -14.31 -15.00 -19.61
C PRO A 86 -13.78 -13.59 -19.97
N PRO A 87 -13.09 -12.92 -19.02
CA PRO A 87 -12.41 -11.66 -19.30
C PRO A 87 -11.36 -11.84 -20.42
N PRO A 88 -11.17 -10.86 -21.31
CA PRO A 88 -10.14 -10.90 -22.35
C PRO A 88 -8.73 -11.08 -21.76
N ALA A 89 -7.86 -11.83 -22.45
CA ALA A 89 -6.54 -12.21 -21.93
C ALA A 89 -5.50 -11.06 -21.81
N HIS A 90 -5.82 -9.86 -22.28
CA HIS A 90 -4.88 -8.74 -22.40
C HIS A 90 -5.43 -7.41 -21.87
N ILE A 91 -6.46 -7.46 -21.01
CA ILE A 91 -6.92 -6.27 -20.30
C ILE A 91 -6.33 -6.25 -18.90
N GLU A 92 -6.00 -5.06 -18.41
CA GLU A 92 -5.55 -4.85 -17.05
C GLU A 92 -6.75 -4.85 -16.09
N LYS A 93 -6.50 -5.28 -14.85
CA LYS A 93 -7.46 -5.14 -13.76
C LYS A 93 -7.39 -3.72 -13.21
N HIS A 94 -8.43 -3.33 -12.48
CA HIS A 94 -8.45 -2.04 -11.78
C HIS A 94 -8.27 -0.84 -12.73
N LEU A 95 -8.94 -0.88 -13.88
CA LEU A 95 -9.03 0.31 -14.73
C LEU A 95 -9.89 1.37 -14.01
N ILE A 96 -9.27 2.51 -13.70
CA ILE A 96 -9.88 3.65 -13.02
C ILE A 96 -10.08 4.77 -14.07
N PRO A 97 -11.31 5.27 -14.28
CA PRO A 97 -11.54 6.43 -15.14
C PRO A 97 -10.83 7.67 -14.60
N ILE A 98 -10.43 8.57 -15.50
CA ILE A 98 -9.75 9.81 -15.12
C ILE A 98 -10.81 10.80 -14.62
N ALA A 99 -10.73 11.18 -13.34
CA ALA A 99 -11.60 12.18 -12.72
C ALA A 99 -11.59 13.52 -13.48
N GLU A 100 -12.79 14.08 -13.74
CA GLU A 100 -12.91 15.41 -14.34
C GLU A 100 -12.65 16.50 -13.29
N ILE A 101 -11.54 17.23 -13.42
CA ILE A 101 -11.29 18.43 -12.61
C ILE A 101 -12.17 19.57 -13.12
N ARG A 102 -13.11 20.05 -12.30
CA ARG A 102 -13.91 21.27 -12.58
C ARG A 102 -13.81 22.28 -11.46
N TYR A 103 -13.69 23.54 -11.88
CA TYR A 103 -13.56 24.67 -10.99
C TYR A 103 -14.79 24.87 -10.10
N MET A 104 -14.52 25.11 -8.82
CA MET A 104 -15.51 25.21 -7.76
C MET A 104 -15.69 26.60 -7.17
N HIS A 105 -16.78 26.73 -6.41
CA HIS A 105 -17.13 27.82 -5.51
C HIS A 105 -16.72 27.42 -4.08
N THR A 106 -15.88 28.20 -3.41
CA THR A 106 -15.62 28.02 -1.97
C THR A 106 -16.90 28.29 -1.20
N SER A 107 -17.23 27.47 -0.21
CA SER A 107 -18.28 27.86 0.76
C SER A 107 -17.89 29.22 1.34
N ASN A 108 -18.81 30.18 1.29
CA ASN A 108 -18.63 31.53 1.80
C ASN A 108 -19.05 31.66 3.26
N ILE A 109 -19.68 30.62 3.81
CA ILE A 109 -20.21 30.61 5.18
C ILE A 109 -19.09 30.85 6.19
N GLN A 110 -19.28 31.86 7.03
CA GLN A 110 -18.45 32.07 8.21
C GLN A 110 -19.18 31.52 9.44
N LEU A 111 -18.97 30.24 9.78
CA LEU A 111 -19.64 29.60 10.93
C LEU A 111 -19.40 30.35 12.25
N HIS A 112 -18.21 30.96 12.40
CA HIS A 112 -17.88 31.80 13.55
C HIS A 112 -18.65 33.12 13.61
N ALA A 113 -19.20 33.59 12.48
CA ALA A 113 -20.06 34.76 12.35
C ALA A 113 -21.55 34.38 12.40
N ALA A 114 -21.92 33.22 11.87
CA ALA A 114 -23.25 32.60 11.88
C ALA A 114 -23.72 32.15 13.29
N ARG A 115 -23.22 32.77 14.37
CA ARG A 115 -23.45 32.41 15.80
C ARG A 115 -24.89 32.59 16.27
N THR A 116 -25.82 31.98 15.58
CA THR A 116 -27.13 31.61 16.08
C THR A 116 -27.06 30.13 16.45
N ASP A 117 -27.62 29.77 17.60
CA ASP A 117 -27.77 28.36 18.01
C ASP A 117 -28.53 27.52 16.95
N THR A 118 -29.14 28.18 15.96
CA THR A 118 -29.97 27.63 14.91
C THR A 118 -29.42 28.02 13.54
N PHE A 119 -29.23 27.05 12.65
CA PHE A 119 -28.86 27.24 11.25
C PHE A 119 -30.02 26.81 10.35
N LYS A 120 -30.55 27.72 9.53
CA LYS A 120 -31.73 27.44 8.69
C LYS A 120 -31.30 26.88 7.34
N ILE A 121 -31.97 25.81 6.91
CA ILE A 121 -31.69 25.13 5.65
C ILE A 121 -32.93 25.13 4.76
N PRO A 122 -32.86 25.63 3.52
CA PRO A 122 -33.93 25.45 2.55
C PRO A 122 -33.81 24.06 1.91
N VAL A 123 -34.88 23.25 2.00
CA VAL A 123 -34.94 21.92 1.39
C VAL A 123 -36.02 21.90 0.31
N ILE A 124 -35.63 21.67 -0.94
CA ILE A 124 -36.55 21.55 -2.07
C ILE A 124 -36.75 20.07 -2.42
N TYR A 125 -37.99 19.60 -2.30
CA TYR A 125 -38.38 18.25 -2.66
C TYR A 125 -39.10 18.21 -4.01
N PHE A 126 -38.65 17.35 -4.92
CA PHE A 126 -39.16 17.34 -6.29
C PHE A 126 -39.18 15.95 -6.93
N GLN A 127 -39.89 15.88 -8.06
CA GLN A 127 -40.08 14.68 -8.88
C GLN A 127 -39.81 14.98 -10.36
N PHE A 128 -39.84 13.95 -11.20
CA PHE A 128 -39.76 14.07 -12.66
C PHE A 128 -41.12 13.83 -13.32
N PRO A 129 -41.32 14.23 -14.60
CA PRO A 129 -42.57 13.98 -15.31
C PRO A 129 -42.93 12.50 -15.45
N ASP A 130 -41.93 11.62 -15.50
CA ASP A 130 -42.02 10.17 -15.65
C ASP A 130 -41.73 9.38 -14.36
N GLN A 131 -41.21 10.03 -13.32
CA GLN A 131 -40.89 9.43 -12.03
C GLN A 131 -41.48 10.28 -10.91
N SER A 132 -42.53 9.77 -10.25
CA SER A 132 -43.15 10.44 -9.10
C SER A 132 -42.42 10.11 -7.80
N VAL A 133 -42.53 10.99 -6.81
CA VAL A 133 -42.09 10.69 -5.44
C VAL A 133 -42.82 9.46 -4.87
N THR A 134 -42.11 8.72 -4.03
CA THR A 134 -42.63 7.55 -3.31
C THR A 134 -43.20 7.92 -1.95
N TYR A 135 -42.58 8.89 -1.27
CA TYR A 135 -42.90 9.33 0.09
C TYR A 135 -43.61 10.69 0.08
N PRO A 136 -44.52 10.95 1.06
CA PRO A 136 -45.08 12.27 1.24
C PRO A 136 -44.02 13.25 1.75
N LEU A 137 -44.22 14.54 1.47
CA LEU A 137 -43.33 15.62 1.93
C LEU A 137 -43.09 15.61 3.45
N LEU A 138 -44.08 15.21 4.24
CA LEU A 138 -43.94 15.10 5.70
C LEU A 138 -42.89 14.06 6.11
N ASP A 139 -42.72 12.96 5.35
CA ASP A 139 -41.70 11.96 5.67
C ASP A 139 -40.29 12.50 5.40
N ILE A 140 -40.14 13.37 4.39
CA ILE A 140 -38.90 14.12 4.15
C ILE A 140 -38.65 15.11 5.29
N ASP A 141 -39.65 15.91 5.66
CA ASP A 141 -39.55 16.83 6.80
C ASP A 141 -39.16 16.11 8.10
N ASN A 142 -39.70 14.91 8.33
CA ASN A 142 -39.36 14.09 9.49
C ASN A 142 -37.89 13.66 9.50
N ILE A 143 -37.29 13.28 8.36
CA ILE A 143 -35.86 12.95 8.28
C ILE A 143 -35.01 14.14 8.75
N PHE A 144 -35.38 15.36 8.35
CA PHE A 144 -34.62 16.55 8.69
C PHE A 144 -34.85 17.03 10.11
N ASN A 145 -36.10 17.07 10.56
CA ASN A 145 -36.52 17.89 11.70
C ASN A 145 -37.16 17.12 12.87
N GLN A 146 -37.61 15.88 12.68
CA GLN A 146 -38.41 15.20 13.71
C GLN A 146 -37.53 14.82 14.91
N GLU A 147 -37.88 15.35 16.08
CA GLU A 147 -37.32 14.90 17.36
C GLU A 147 -37.70 13.43 17.63
N GLY A 148 -36.72 12.63 17.99
CA GLY A 148 -36.85 11.19 18.17
C GLY A 148 -37.13 10.44 16.86
N TYR A 149 -36.70 10.98 15.71
CA TYR A 149 -36.84 10.29 14.44
C TYR A 149 -36.19 8.90 14.50
N GLY A 150 -36.84 7.95 13.83
CA GLY A 150 -36.32 6.60 13.66
C GLY A 150 -36.48 6.19 12.21
N HIS A 151 -35.37 5.96 11.54
CA HIS A 151 -35.35 5.39 10.19
C HIS A 151 -36.11 4.06 10.19
N PRO A 152 -36.84 3.69 9.11
CA PRO A 152 -37.58 2.44 9.04
C PRO A 152 -36.79 1.20 9.49
N GLY A 153 -37.27 0.56 10.56
CA GLY A 153 -36.61 -0.62 11.16
C GLY A 153 -35.54 -0.30 12.21
N GLN A 154 -35.22 0.98 12.42
CA GLN A 154 -34.13 1.47 13.27
C GLN A 154 -34.64 2.59 14.20
N PRO A 155 -35.45 2.24 15.22
CA PRO A 155 -35.99 3.24 16.14
C PRO A 155 -34.87 3.98 16.88
N ASN A 156 -35.06 5.29 17.07
CA ASN A 156 -34.10 6.20 17.70
C ASN A 156 -32.76 6.32 16.94
N SER A 157 -32.80 6.26 15.61
CA SER A 157 -31.63 6.58 14.78
C SER A 157 -31.27 8.06 14.81
N GLY A 158 -32.23 8.92 15.18
CA GLY A 158 -32.08 10.37 15.14
C GLY A 158 -32.37 10.95 13.77
N SER A 159 -32.88 12.17 13.75
CA SER A 159 -33.00 13.00 12.55
C SER A 159 -31.66 13.60 12.17
N PHE A 160 -31.57 14.16 10.96
CA PHE A 160 -30.42 14.95 10.53
C PHE A 160 -30.08 16.07 11.51
N ARG A 161 -31.11 16.73 12.08
CA ARG A 161 -30.94 17.74 13.12
C ARG A 161 -30.30 17.16 14.39
N GLU A 162 -30.87 16.08 14.92
CA GLU A 162 -30.36 15.45 16.15
C GLU A 162 -28.92 14.95 15.99
N PHE A 163 -28.57 14.44 14.81
CA PHE A 163 -27.19 14.07 14.48
C PHE A 163 -26.23 15.25 14.61
N HIS A 164 -26.56 16.40 14.01
CA HIS A 164 -25.72 17.60 14.07
C HIS A 164 -25.67 18.21 15.47
N GLU A 165 -26.79 18.20 16.21
CA GLU A 165 -26.82 18.62 17.62
C GLU A 165 -25.93 17.72 18.49
N GLU A 166 -25.89 16.41 18.22
CA GLU A 166 -25.02 15.46 18.92
C GLU A 166 -23.54 15.77 18.67
N ILE A 167 -23.10 15.77 17.39
CA ILE A 167 -21.66 15.88 17.06
C ILE A 167 -21.08 17.29 17.28
N SER A 168 -21.94 18.29 17.42
CA SER A 168 -21.56 19.67 17.74
C SER A 168 -21.72 20.02 19.23
N TYR A 169 -22.13 19.08 20.07
CA TYR A 169 -22.38 19.31 21.50
C TYR A 169 -23.44 20.39 21.76
N ASN A 170 -24.50 20.40 20.95
CA ASN A 170 -25.58 21.39 20.90
C ASN A 170 -25.12 22.82 20.58
N GLN A 171 -23.91 23.01 20.05
CA GLN A 171 -23.44 24.32 19.60
C GLN A 171 -23.98 24.68 18.22
N PHE A 172 -24.50 23.71 17.48
CA PHE A 172 -25.06 23.89 16.15
C PHE A 172 -26.35 23.06 16.01
N SER A 173 -27.47 23.72 15.69
CA SER A 173 -28.77 23.07 15.45
C SER A 173 -29.31 23.44 14.08
N PRO A 174 -29.26 22.54 13.08
CA PRO A 174 -29.85 22.84 11.79
C PRO A 174 -31.36 22.63 11.81
N ILE A 175 -32.12 23.58 11.25
CA ILE A 175 -33.57 23.50 11.08
C ILE A 175 -33.91 23.65 9.61
N ALA A 176 -34.45 22.59 9.01
CA ALA A 176 -34.85 22.59 7.62
C ALA A 176 -36.24 23.19 7.44
N THR A 177 -36.43 23.93 6.35
CA THR A 177 -37.76 24.28 5.83
C THR A 177 -37.98 23.53 4.53
N VAL A 178 -38.80 22.47 4.58
CA VAL A 178 -39.06 21.59 3.42
C VAL A 178 -40.22 22.13 2.58
N VAL A 179 -39.99 22.32 1.28
CA VAL A 179 -40.97 22.81 0.29
C VAL A 179 -40.99 21.91 -0.95
N GLY A 180 -42.15 21.73 -1.58
CA GLY A 180 -42.34 20.81 -2.71
C GLY A 180 -43.79 20.30 -2.78
N VAL A 181 -44.17 19.32 -3.61
CA VAL A 181 -43.41 18.48 -4.54
C VAL A 181 -43.41 19.12 -5.93
N PHE A 182 -42.27 19.68 -6.36
CA PHE A 182 -42.16 20.29 -7.69
C PHE A 182 -41.87 19.25 -8.77
N THR A 183 -42.08 19.61 -10.04
CA THR A 183 -41.80 18.71 -11.17
C THR A 183 -40.70 19.29 -12.06
N ALA A 184 -39.64 18.51 -12.28
CA ALA A 184 -38.54 18.84 -13.16
C ALA A 184 -39.00 19.11 -14.61
N PRO A 185 -38.30 19.97 -15.37
CA PRO A 185 -38.73 20.34 -16.72
C PRO A 185 -38.51 19.24 -17.78
N ASN A 186 -37.68 18.24 -17.49
CA ASN A 186 -37.37 17.12 -18.37
C ASN A 186 -37.53 15.80 -17.61
N LEU A 187 -37.53 14.69 -18.36
CA LEU A 187 -37.59 13.32 -17.84
C LEU A 187 -36.37 12.99 -16.97
N HIS A 188 -36.47 11.98 -16.12
CA HIS A 188 -35.42 11.54 -15.20
C HIS A 188 -34.05 11.36 -15.88
N ASP A 189 -33.98 10.46 -16.87
CA ASP A 189 -32.72 10.08 -17.55
C ASP A 189 -32.08 11.23 -18.34
N TYR A 190 -32.77 12.36 -18.53
CA TYR A 190 -32.12 13.55 -19.10
C TYR A 190 -30.98 14.04 -18.20
N TYR A 191 -31.07 13.81 -16.89
CA TYR A 191 -30.11 14.25 -15.87
C TYR A 191 -29.17 13.13 -15.40
N GLU A 192 -29.04 12.04 -16.17
CA GLU A 192 -28.21 10.88 -15.85
C GLU A 192 -26.74 11.24 -15.57
N SER A 193 -26.16 10.64 -14.53
CA SER A 193 -24.74 10.81 -14.14
C SER A 193 -23.75 10.25 -15.15
N ASP A 194 -24.13 9.22 -15.91
CA ASP A 194 -23.32 8.65 -17.00
C ASP A 194 -23.28 9.56 -18.25
N GLY A 195 -24.10 10.61 -18.28
CA GLY A 195 -24.24 11.51 -19.43
C GLY A 195 -23.06 12.46 -19.60
N SER A 196 -22.66 12.72 -20.85
CA SER A 196 -21.57 13.68 -21.16
C SER A 196 -21.85 15.14 -20.78
N GLU A 197 -23.12 15.51 -20.57
CA GLU A 197 -23.55 16.86 -20.18
C GLU A 197 -24.06 16.95 -18.73
N TYR A 198 -23.85 15.89 -17.92
CA TYR A 198 -24.41 15.72 -16.57
C TYR A 198 -24.42 17.02 -15.75
N GLY A 199 -23.25 17.59 -15.50
CA GLY A 199 -23.15 18.78 -14.67
C GLY A 199 -23.90 20.02 -15.20
N THR A 200 -23.91 20.24 -16.52
CA THR A 200 -24.67 21.36 -17.11
C THR A 200 -26.18 21.16 -16.90
N ARG A 201 -26.66 19.93 -17.08
CA ARG A 201 -28.08 19.60 -16.97
C ARG A 201 -28.57 19.65 -15.52
N VAL A 202 -27.79 19.15 -14.57
CA VAL A 202 -28.14 19.24 -13.13
C VAL A 202 -28.19 20.69 -12.66
N ARG A 203 -27.26 21.55 -13.06
CA ARG A 203 -27.33 22.99 -12.72
C ARG A 203 -28.60 23.67 -13.24
N GLN A 204 -29.04 23.31 -14.45
CA GLN A 204 -30.30 23.80 -15.02
C GLN A 204 -31.52 23.25 -14.27
N LEU A 205 -31.46 21.99 -13.82
CA LEU A 205 -32.48 21.38 -12.97
C LEU A 205 -32.61 22.13 -11.64
N VAL A 206 -31.50 22.31 -10.92
CA VAL A 206 -31.46 23.02 -9.63
C VAL A 206 -32.05 24.42 -9.78
N ARG A 207 -31.63 25.16 -10.82
CA ARG A 207 -32.20 26.46 -11.13
C ARG A 207 -33.72 26.42 -11.32
N ALA A 208 -34.23 25.47 -12.09
CA ALA A 208 -35.67 25.32 -12.29
C ALA A 208 -36.42 25.00 -10.98
N MET A 209 -35.80 24.25 -10.06
CA MET A 209 -36.38 23.92 -8.76
C MET A 209 -36.40 25.13 -7.82
N VAL A 210 -35.34 25.94 -7.80
CA VAL A 210 -35.28 27.23 -7.09
C VAL A 210 -36.36 28.19 -7.61
N ASP A 211 -36.51 28.32 -8.93
CA ASP A 211 -37.55 29.14 -9.54
C ASP A 211 -38.98 28.65 -9.19
N SER A 212 -39.15 27.34 -9.03
CA SER A 212 -40.45 26.75 -8.64
C SER A 212 -40.79 27.04 -7.18
N ALA A 213 -39.80 26.99 -6.27
CA ALA A 213 -39.96 27.38 -4.87
C ALA A 213 -40.27 28.88 -4.74
N GLU A 214 -39.55 29.75 -5.45
CA GLU A 214 -39.85 31.18 -5.54
C GLU A 214 -41.29 31.42 -6.02
N ALA A 215 -41.72 30.77 -7.10
CA ALA A 215 -43.08 30.92 -7.63
C ALA A 215 -44.16 30.43 -6.64
N ALA A 216 -43.82 29.53 -5.72
CA ALA A 216 -44.68 29.08 -4.63
C ALA A 216 -44.72 30.04 -3.43
N GLY A 217 -43.91 31.11 -3.45
CA GLY A 217 -43.82 32.12 -2.39
C GLY A 217 -42.89 31.74 -1.25
N PHE A 218 -41.86 30.94 -1.53
CA PHE A 218 -40.81 30.59 -0.58
C PHE A 218 -39.93 31.82 -0.29
N ASP A 219 -39.75 32.17 0.99
CA ASP A 219 -39.00 33.37 1.40
C ASP A 219 -37.51 33.04 1.60
N TRP A 220 -36.68 33.44 0.64
CA TRP A 220 -35.26 33.11 0.61
C TRP A 220 -34.42 33.90 1.60
N SER A 221 -34.89 35.08 2.03
CA SER A 221 -34.16 35.97 2.94
C SER A 221 -33.87 35.37 4.32
N GLN A 222 -34.47 34.22 4.62
CA GLN A 222 -34.33 33.53 5.89
C GLN A 222 -33.11 32.60 5.96
N PHE A 223 -32.44 32.32 4.85
CA PHE A 223 -31.38 31.33 4.72
C PHE A 223 -29.99 31.93 4.49
N ASP A 224 -29.87 33.25 4.74
CA ASP A 224 -28.62 33.98 4.91
C ASP A 224 -28.32 34.02 6.42
N ASN A 225 -27.67 32.95 6.92
CA ASN A 225 -27.47 32.73 8.37
C ASN A 225 -26.33 33.60 8.94
N ASP A 226 -25.37 34.03 8.12
CA ASP A 226 -24.24 34.86 8.56
C ASP A 226 -24.34 36.34 8.13
N GLY A 227 -25.31 36.69 7.28
CA GLY A 227 -25.62 38.05 6.87
C GLY A 227 -24.72 38.57 5.76
N ASP A 228 -24.04 37.70 5.01
CA ASP A 228 -23.15 38.07 3.91
C ASP A 228 -23.89 38.40 2.60
N GLY A 229 -25.19 38.09 2.55
CA GLY A 229 -26.08 38.34 1.41
C GLY A 229 -26.28 37.14 0.50
N ASP A 230 -25.83 35.96 0.90
CA ASP A 230 -25.98 34.70 0.18
C ASP A 230 -26.90 33.73 0.92
N VAL A 231 -27.56 32.84 0.19
CA VAL A 231 -28.16 31.63 0.78
C VAL A 231 -27.04 30.64 1.00
N ASP A 232 -26.80 30.26 2.26
CA ASP A 232 -25.64 29.46 2.67
C ASP A 232 -25.54 28.10 1.97
N GLY A 233 -26.68 27.51 1.59
CA GLY A 233 -26.72 26.32 0.77
C GLY A 233 -28.14 25.81 0.56
N VAL A 234 -28.48 25.47 -0.68
CA VAL A 234 -29.79 24.88 -1.02
C VAL A 234 -29.69 23.37 -1.03
N THR A 235 -30.47 22.69 -0.17
CA THR A 235 -30.58 21.23 -0.21
C THR A 235 -31.71 20.82 -1.15
N LEU A 236 -31.42 19.91 -2.08
CA LEU A 236 -32.43 19.31 -2.95
C LEU A 236 -32.60 17.83 -2.63
N VAL A 237 -33.84 17.36 -2.66
CA VAL A 237 -34.21 15.95 -2.55
C VAL A 237 -34.99 15.56 -3.81
N HIS A 238 -34.42 14.67 -4.63
CA HIS A 238 -35.06 14.20 -5.85
C HIS A 238 -35.75 12.85 -5.64
N SER A 239 -36.85 12.60 -6.36
CA SER A 239 -37.51 11.29 -6.33
C SER A 239 -36.57 10.18 -6.81
N GLY A 240 -36.66 8.99 -6.19
CA GLY A 240 -35.86 7.81 -6.57
C GLY A 240 -34.55 7.63 -5.80
N MET A 241 -33.71 6.70 -6.27
CA MET A 241 -32.40 6.37 -5.69
C MET A 241 -31.30 7.27 -6.27
N GLY A 242 -30.17 7.39 -5.57
CA GLY A 242 -29.01 8.11 -6.08
C GLY A 242 -28.07 7.19 -6.87
N ALA A 243 -27.27 7.76 -7.76
CA ALA A 243 -26.34 7.00 -8.60
C ALA A 243 -25.21 6.33 -7.80
N GLU A 244 -24.89 6.86 -6.60
CA GLU A 244 -23.92 6.27 -5.67
C GLU A 244 -24.30 4.86 -5.20
N GLN A 245 -25.54 4.42 -5.45
CA GLN A 245 -26.04 3.08 -5.19
C GLN A 245 -25.84 2.11 -6.37
N GLY A 246 -25.24 2.57 -7.48
CA GLY A 246 -24.76 1.74 -8.58
C GLY A 246 -25.53 1.81 -9.88
N ASP A 247 -26.45 2.77 -10.06
CA ASP A 247 -27.15 2.97 -11.32
C ASP A 247 -26.99 4.42 -11.80
N GLY A 248 -26.10 4.58 -12.78
CA GLY A 248 -25.70 5.88 -13.33
C GLY A 248 -26.79 6.61 -14.14
N SER A 249 -27.96 5.99 -14.37
CA SER A 249 -29.13 6.71 -14.89
C SER A 249 -29.72 7.70 -13.88
N ASN A 250 -29.45 7.49 -12.58
CA ASN A 250 -29.84 8.41 -11.52
C ASN A 250 -28.86 9.60 -11.43
N ILE A 251 -29.21 10.56 -10.58
CA ILE A 251 -28.34 11.66 -10.19
C ILE A 251 -27.44 11.16 -9.04
N TRP A 252 -26.13 11.35 -9.16
CA TRP A 252 -25.18 11.13 -8.06
C TRP A 252 -25.31 12.26 -7.03
N SER A 253 -25.34 11.92 -5.75
CA SER A 253 -25.44 12.94 -4.68
C SER A 253 -24.18 13.79 -4.63
N HIS A 254 -24.29 15.11 -4.66
CA HIS A 254 -23.12 16.00 -4.71
C HIS A 254 -23.45 17.42 -4.24
N ARG A 255 -22.39 18.19 -3.94
CA ARG A 255 -22.44 19.62 -3.65
C ARG A 255 -21.76 20.43 -4.75
N TRP A 256 -22.46 21.43 -5.27
CA TRP A 256 -21.90 22.31 -6.30
C TRP A 256 -22.55 23.69 -6.33
N SER A 257 -22.11 24.50 -7.29
CA SER A 257 -22.68 25.82 -7.55
C SER A 257 -23.46 25.85 -8.87
N MET A 258 -24.52 26.64 -8.91
CA MET A 258 -25.31 26.90 -10.13
C MET A 258 -24.52 27.69 -11.20
N GLY A 259 -23.49 28.44 -10.79
CA GLY A 259 -22.62 29.21 -11.67
C GLY A 259 -23.41 30.29 -12.43
N ASP A 260 -23.32 30.30 -13.76
CA ASP A 260 -24.09 31.23 -14.61
C ASP A 260 -25.62 31.10 -14.46
N ASN A 261 -26.11 30.00 -13.84
CA ASN A 261 -27.53 29.81 -13.56
C ASN A 261 -27.98 30.41 -12.21
N ALA A 262 -27.06 30.92 -11.38
CA ALA A 262 -27.37 31.50 -10.08
C ALA A 262 -28.38 32.67 -10.19
N VAL A 263 -29.05 32.99 -9.08
CA VAL A 263 -30.16 33.95 -9.06
C VAL A 263 -30.19 34.75 -7.78
N THR A 264 -30.87 35.90 -7.80
CA THR A 264 -31.17 36.67 -6.59
C THR A 264 -32.68 36.74 -6.42
N TYR A 265 -33.17 36.24 -5.29
CA TYR A 265 -34.55 36.38 -4.82
C TYR A 265 -34.54 36.92 -3.38
N ASP A 266 -35.58 37.67 -3.00
CA ASP A 266 -35.73 38.28 -1.66
C ASP A 266 -34.53 39.04 -1.10
N GLY A 267 -33.63 39.51 -1.97
CA GLY A 267 -32.45 40.28 -1.59
C GLY A 267 -31.19 39.46 -1.28
N VAL A 268 -31.24 38.13 -1.44
CA VAL A 268 -30.10 37.21 -1.22
C VAL A 268 -29.69 36.50 -2.53
N PHE A 269 -28.41 36.21 -2.70
CA PHE A 269 -27.88 35.46 -3.86
C PHE A 269 -27.92 33.96 -3.59
N ILE A 270 -28.41 33.20 -4.57
CA ILE A 270 -28.62 31.76 -4.48
C ILE A 270 -27.73 31.12 -5.54
N ASN A 271 -26.73 30.36 -5.08
CA ASN A 271 -25.74 29.74 -5.95
C ASN A 271 -25.35 28.34 -5.49
N ASP A 272 -25.03 28.18 -4.22
CA ASP A 272 -24.56 26.92 -3.66
C ASP A 272 -25.70 25.94 -3.40
N TYR A 273 -25.51 24.68 -3.75
CA TYR A 273 -26.50 23.63 -3.57
C TYR A 273 -25.86 22.28 -3.26
N ASN A 274 -26.61 21.42 -2.58
CA ASN A 274 -26.39 19.98 -2.59
C ASN A 274 -27.65 19.25 -3.07
N ILE A 275 -27.49 18.06 -3.65
CA ILE A 275 -28.61 17.26 -4.16
C ILE A 275 -28.50 15.83 -3.64
N ASN A 276 -29.63 15.29 -3.16
CA ASN A 276 -29.71 14.01 -2.47
C ASN A 276 -30.91 13.19 -2.97
N PRO A 277 -30.88 11.86 -2.85
CA PRO A 277 -31.99 11.00 -3.24
C PRO A 277 -33.06 10.91 -2.15
N GLU A 278 -34.29 10.66 -2.57
CA GLU A 278 -35.42 10.30 -1.71
C GLU A 278 -35.26 8.88 -1.14
N MET A 279 -34.68 7.96 -1.90
CA MET A 279 -34.68 6.53 -1.61
C MET A 279 -33.27 5.96 -1.45
N GLN A 280 -33.16 4.98 -0.55
CA GLN A 280 -32.00 4.12 -0.43
C GLN A 280 -32.45 2.66 -0.43
N GLY A 281 -32.12 1.94 -1.50
CA GLY A 281 -32.72 0.65 -1.80
C GLY A 281 -34.25 0.74 -1.83
N ASN A 282 -34.92 -0.06 -1.00
CA ASN A 282 -36.40 -0.11 -0.93
C ASN A 282 -37.01 0.78 0.17
N ASN A 283 -36.19 1.60 0.85
CA ASN A 283 -36.63 2.46 1.92
C ASN A 283 -36.40 3.93 1.58
N ILE A 284 -36.96 4.81 2.40
CA ILE A 284 -36.60 6.22 2.42
C ILE A 284 -35.11 6.36 2.76
N THR A 285 -34.46 7.39 2.21
CA THR A 285 -33.04 7.64 2.44
C THR A 285 -32.70 7.77 3.92
N ALA A 286 -31.49 7.38 4.29
CA ALA A 286 -30.95 7.57 5.62
C ALA A 286 -30.16 8.88 5.70
N ILE A 287 -29.87 9.35 6.92
CA ILE A 287 -29.25 10.66 7.14
C ILE A 287 -27.78 10.73 6.69
N GLY A 288 -27.09 9.61 6.51
CA GLY A 288 -25.65 9.57 6.21
C GLY A 288 -25.23 10.34 4.96
N VAL A 289 -25.91 10.12 3.83
CA VAL A 289 -25.64 10.86 2.58
C VAL A 289 -25.92 12.35 2.75
N ILE A 290 -27.08 12.67 3.33
CA ILE A 290 -27.49 14.05 3.59
C ILE A 290 -26.50 14.77 4.50
N ALA A 291 -25.99 14.08 5.53
CA ALA A 291 -25.02 14.63 6.48
C ALA A 291 -23.65 14.88 5.84
N HIS A 292 -23.20 13.98 4.98
CA HIS A 292 -21.95 14.13 4.23
C HIS A 292 -22.02 15.34 3.28
N GLU A 293 -23.06 15.42 2.44
CA GLU A 293 -23.26 16.53 1.52
C GLU A 293 -23.42 17.88 2.22
N PHE A 294 -24.05 17.87 3.40
CA PHE A 294 -24.15 19.06 4.22
C PHE A 294 -22.80 19.47 4.84
N GLY A 295 -21.90 18.51 5.13
CA GLY A 295 -20.52 18.81 5.53
C GLY A 295 -19.80 19.70 4.51
N HIS A 296 -20.01 19.49 3.21
CA HIS A 296 -19.46 20.36 2.17
C HIS A 296 -20.08 21.76 2.13
N VAL A 297 -21.38 21.87 2.41
CA VAL A 297 -22.03 23.18 2.59
C VAL A 297 -21.32 23.95 3.71
N LEU A 298 -21.01 23.27 4.81
CA LEU A 298 -20.29 23.83 5.94
C LEU A 298 -18.79 24.10 5.68
N GLY A 299 -18.27 23.72 4.50
CA GLY A 299 -16.91 24.01 4.05
C GLY A 299 -15.90 22.91 4.31
N LEU A 300 -16.33 21.72 4.73
CA LEU A 300 -15.44 20.58 4.93
C LEU A 300 -15.14 19.85 3.62
N PRO A 301 -13.90 19.40 3.42
CA PRO A 301 -13.55 18.55 2.30
C PRO A 301 -13.93 17.09 2.49
N ASP A 302 -14.01 16.37 1.37
CA ASP A 302 -13.81 14.93 1.31
C ASP A 302 -12.48 14.53 1.94
N LEU A 303 -12.56 13.49 2.77
CA LEU A 303 -11.44 12.86 3.45
C LEU A 303 -11.20 11.42 2.96
N TYR A 304 -12.02 10.92 2.03
CA TYR A 304 -11.63 9.75 1.25
C TYR A 304 -10.63 10.16 0.18
N ASP A 305 -9.86 9.22 -0.33
CA ASP A 305 -8.97 9.48 -1.46
C ASP A 305 -9.78 9.57 -2.77
N THR A 306 -9.82 10.77 -3.33
CA THR A 306 -10.56 11.12 -4.55
C THR A 306 -9.93 10.58 -5.84
N ASP A 307 -8.70 10.05 -5.81
CA ASP A 307 -8.13 9.32 -6.95
C ASP A 307 -8.26 7.79 -6.83
N TYR A 308 -8.79 7.33 -5.69
CA TYR A 308 -9.17 5.95 -5.38
C TYR A 308 -8.02 4.94 -5.38
N THR A 309 -6.80 5.42 -5.14
CA THR A 309 -5.64 4.57 -4.85
C THR A 309 -5.61 4.10 -3.39
N SER A 310 -6.31 4.78 -2.48
CA SER A 310 -6.52 4.39 -1.08
C SER A 310 -7.96 4.57 -0.58
N SER A 311 -8.16 4.39 0.73
CA SER A 311 -9.42 4.68 1.42
C SER A 311 -9.46 6.04 2.15
N GLY A 312 -8.36 6.81 2.11
CA GLY A 312 -8.19 8.03 2.92
C GLY A 312 -8.50 7.78 4.41
N SER A 313 -9.29 8.65 5.04
CA SER A 313 -9.65 8.54 6.47
C SER A 313 -10.65 7.41 6.83
N GLY A 314 -11.12 6.62 5.85
CA GLY A 314 -11.90 5.41 6.12
C GLY A 314 -13.29 5.62 6.77
N LYS A 315 -13.79 4.60 7.46
CA LYS A 315 -15.20 4.53 7.94
C LYS A 315 -15.43 5.25 9.26
N LEU A 316 -14.36 5.64 9.95
CA LEU A 316 -14.43 6.42 11.20
C LEU A 316 -14.54 7.94 10.94
N ALA A 317 -14.53 8.37 9.67
CA ALA A 317 -14.72 9.75 9.25
C ALA A 317 -16.01 9.94 8.43
N LEU A 318 -16.93 10.81 8.88
CA LEU A 318 -18.15 11.16 8.13
C LEU A 318 -17.86 11.65 6.70
N MET A 319 -16.83 12.50 6.57
CA MET A 319 -16.41 13.08 5.29
C MET A 319 -15.62 12.09 4.42
N ALA A 320 -15.53 10.82 4.83
CA ALA A 320 -15.04 9.72 4.00
C ALA A 320 -16.16 8.67 3.90
N SER A 321 -15.82 7.38 3.97
CA SER A 321 -16.82 6.29 3.88
C SER A 321 -17.71 6.14 5.13
N GLY A 322 -17.51 6.94 6.18
CA GLY A 322 -18.33 6.94 7.39
C GLY A 322 -19.76 7.45 7.17
N SER A 323 -20.05 8.11 6.05
CA SER A 323 -21.42 8.43 5.59
C SER A 323 -22.29 7.16 5.43
N TRP A 324 -21.67 6.02 5.13
CA TRP A 324 -22.29 4.70 5.08
C TRP A 324 -22.35 3.98 6.44
N GLY A 325 -21.99 4.67 7.52
CA GLY A 325 -21.86 4.15 8.87
C GLY A 325 -20.52 3.45 9.12
N THR A 326 -20.16 3.31 10.39
CA THR A 326 -18.88 2.71 10.81
C THR A 326 -18.73 1.23 10.46
N THR A 327 -19.82 0.57 10.02
CA THR A 327 -19.80 -0.80 9.49
C THR A 327 -19.92 -0.86 7.96
N GLY A 328 -19.97 0.28 7.28
CA GLY A 328 -20.05 0.42 5.82
C GLY A 328 -21.42 0.12 5.19
N ASN A 329 -22.46 -0.18 5.97
CA ASN A 329 -23.83 -0.40 5.45
C ASN A 329 -24.90 -0.09 6.50
N THR A 330 -24.65 0.91 7.34
CA THR A 330 -25.56 1.37 8.38
C THR A 330 -25.72 2.89 8.34
N PRO A 331 -26.08 3.48 7.18
CA PRO A 331 -26.11 4.94 6.96
C PRO A 331 -27.15 5.70 7.80
N TRP A 332 -27.99 4.99 8.55
CA TRP A 332 -28.88 5.59 9.57
C TRP A 332 -28.17 5.81 10.93
N TYR A 333 -26.94 5.29 11.09
CA TYR A 333 -25.97 5.64 12.13
C TYR A 333 -24.64 5.99 11.44
N PRO A 334 -24.54 7.14 10.76
CA PRO A 334 -23.29 7.57 10.13
C PRO A 334 -22.20 7.78 11.19
N SER A 335 -20.93 7.72 10.80
CA SER A 335 -19.83 8.05 11.71
C SER A 335 -19.93 9.51 12.18
N ALA A 336 -19.48 9.80 13.39
CA ALA A 336 -19.24 11.19 13.77
C ALA A 336 -18.14 11.83 12.91
N MET A 337 -18.15 13.16 12.82
CA MET A 337 -17.05 13.91 12.22
C MET A 337 -15.73 13.65 12.98
N THR A 338 -14.60 13.69 12.25
CA THR A 338 -13.25 13.50 12.84
C THR A 338 -12.90 14.64 13.80
N ALA A 339 -11.88 14.42 14.63
CA ALA A 339 -11.31 15.47 15.48
C ALA A 339 -10.93 16.74 14.68
N TRP A 340 -10.34 16.54 13.50
CA TRP A 340 -10.00 17.62 12.57
C TRP A 340 -11.24 18.37 12.08
N SER A 341 -12.24 17.65 11.56
CA SER A 341 -13.48 18.25 11.05
C SER A 341 -14.21 19.06 12.13
N LYS A 342 -14.32 18.54 13.35
CA LYS A 342 -14.93 19.26 14.49
C LYS A 342 -14.16 20.53 14.86
N THR A 343 -12.84 20.52 14.67
CA THR A 343 -11.94 21.66 14.94
C THR A 343 -12.11 22.76 13.90
N GLU A 344 -12.11 22.42 12.60
CA GLU A 344 -12.38 23.38 11.52
C GLU A 344 -13.75 24.06 11.68
N MET A 345 -14.74 23.30 12.14
CA MET A 345 -16.10 23.77 12.42
C MET A 345 -16.21 24.62 13.69
N GLY A 346 -15.17 24.66 14.54
CA GLY A 346 -15.18 25.36 15.83
C GLY A 346 -16.08 24.71 16.88
N TRP A 347 -16.38 23.41 16.76
CA TRP A 347 -17.21 22.66 17.70
C TRP A 347 -16.41 22.07 18.87
N SER A 348 -15.09 21.94 18.71
CA SER A 348 -14.19 21.39 19.73
C SER A 348 -13.50 22.47 20.57
N ASN A 349 -13.12 22.09 21.79
CA ASN A 349 -12.18 22.81 22.62
C ASN A 349 -10.80 22.14 22.51
N VAL A 350 -9.96 22.67 21.62
CA VAL A 350 -8.62 22.14 21.40
C VAL A 350 -7.67 22.57 22.51
N ILE A 351 -7.04 21.61 23.17
CA ILE A 351 -6.03 21.84 24.21
C ILE A 351 -4.67 21.35 23.69
N GLU A 352 -3.74 22.28 23.52
CA GLU A 352 -2.37 21.96 23.13
C GLU A 352 -1.59 21.36 24.32
N ILE A 353 -0.88 20.26 24.07
CA ILE A 353 0.10 19.68 25.00
C ILE A 353 1.49 19.87 24.40
N ASN A 354 2.37 20.54 25.14
CA ASN A 354 3.73 20.90 24.70
C ASN A 354 4.83 20.53 25.72
N SER A 355 4.47 19.69 26.68
CA SER A 355 5.39 19.22 27.73
C SER A 355 4.94 17.87 28.27
N ALA A 356 5.87 17.07 28.75
CA ALA A 356 5.57 15.74 29.28
C ALA A 356 4.56 15.78 30.45
N GLN A 357 3.62 14.84 30.45
CA GLN A 357 2.55 14.69 31.44
C GLN A 357 2.27 13.21 31.66
N THR A 358 1.79 12.87 32.86
CA THR A 358 1.31 11.50 33.15
C THR A 358 -0.15 11.54 33.58
N ASN A 359 -0.86 10.46 33.29
CA ASN A 359 -2.30 10.29 33.55
C ASN A 359 -3.13 11.43 32.95
N VAL A 360 -2.88 11.77 31.69
CA VAL A 360 -3.70 12.72 30.93
C VAL A 360 -5.08 12.12 30.72
N GLU A 361 -6.10 12.73 31.32
CA GLU A 361 -7.50 12.31 31.18
C GLU A 361 -8.12 12.86 29.90
N LEU A 362 -8.74 11.97 29.11
CA LEU A 362 -9.54 12.31 27.94
C LEU A 362 -10.93 11.64 28.01
N GLU A 363 -11.96 12.44 28.24
CA GLU A 363 -13.35 11.99 28.23
C GLU A 363 -13.81 11.67 26.80
N GLN A 364 -14.72 10.72 26.65
CA GLN A 364 -15.31 10.32 25.38
C GLN A 364 -15.90 11.52 24.61
N SER A 365 -15.66 11.53 23.30
CA SER A 365 -16.08 12.62 22.42
C SER A 365 -17.60 12.66 22.17
N TYR A 366 -18.37 11.70 22.71
CA TYR A 366 -19.83 11.75 22.70
C TYR A 366 -20.41 12.76 23.71
N THR A 367 -19.79 12.93 24.88
CA THR A 367 -20.28 13.83 25.95
C THR A 367 -19.41 15.06 26.17
N ASN A 368 -18.21 15.08 25.61
CA ASN A 368 -17.20 16.11 25.84
C ASN A 368 -16.58 16.55 24.51
N ASN A 369 -16.36 17.85 24.35
CA ASN A 369 -15.81 18.44 23.12
C ASN A 369 -14.29 18.71 23.17
N THR A 370 -13.60 18.21 24.18
CA THR A 370 -12.15 18.36 24.32
C THR A 370 -11.43 17.49 23.30
N ILE A 371 -10.47 18.09 22.61
CA ILE A 371 -9.53 17.41 21.71
C ILE A 371 -8.13 17.83 22.17
N TYR A 372 -7.23 16.88 22.36
CA TYR A 372 -5.83 17.24 22.58
C TYR A 372 -5.10 17.38 21.26
N ARG A 373 -4.29 18.42 21.15
CA ARG A 373 -3.38 18.65 20.02
C ARG A 373 -1.94 18.51 20.52
N VAL A 374 -1.14 17.75 19.78
CA VAL A 374 0.30 17.59 20.03
C VAL A 374 1.02 17.89 18.73
N ASP A 375 1.79 18.98 18.70
CA ASP A 375 2.57 19.35 17.53
C ASP A 375 3.80 18.46 17.39
N ASN A 376 4.17 18.12 16.16
CA ASN A 376 5.46 17.50 15.89
C ASN A 376 6.58 18.54 16.17
N PRO A 377 7.55 18.25 17.06
CA PRO A 377 8.62 19.20 17.38
C PRO A 377 9.61 19.43 16.24
N GLU A 378 9.77 18.45 15.35
CA GLU A 378 10.75 18.46 14.27
C GLU A 378 10.14 18.89 12.92
N ASP A 379 8.81 18.83 12.79
CA ASP A 379 8.06 19.36 11.64
C ASP A 379 6.90 20.28 12.08
N ASN A 380 6.89 21.52 11.57
CA ASN A 380 5.86 22.49 11.92
C ASN A 380 4.59 22.41 11.08
N SER A 381 4.57 21.60 10.02
CA SER A 381 3.36 21.37 9.24
C SER A 381 2.50 20.25 9.84
N GLU A 382 3.09 19.41 10.69
CA GLU A 382 2.45 18.19 11.18
C GLU A 382 2.08 18.23 12.68
N TYR A 383 0.96 17.61 13.03
CA TYR A 383 0.52 17.42 14.41
C TYR A 383 -0.49 16.29 14.55
N TRP A 384 -0.71 15.80 15.77
CA TRP A 384 -1.76 14.83 16.09
C TRP A 384 -2.94 15.47 16.81
N LEU A 385 -4.15 15.13 16.39
CA LEU A 385 -5.39 15.40 17.14
C LEU A 385 -5.92 14.11 17.77
N ILE A 386 -6.18 14.17 19.07
CA ILE A 386 -6.47 12.99 19.87
C ILE A 386 -7.91 13.09 20.39
N GLU A 387 -8.71 12.06 20.11
CA GLU A 387 -10.07 11.94 20.62
C GLU A 387 -10.35 10.53 21.18
N ASN A 388 -11.18 10.45 22.22
CA ASN A 388 -11.65 9.19 22.78
C ASN A 388 -13.02 8.84 22.15
N ARG A 389 -13.09 7.87 21.24
CA ARG A 389 -14.33 7.44 20.55
C ARG A 389 -14.91 6.18 21.19
N GLN A 390 -16.20 6.24 21.54
CA GLN A 390 -16.91 5.15 22.21
C GLN A 390 -18.13 4.70 21.42
N LYS A 391 -18.57 3.44 21.61
CA LYS A 391 -19.81 2.88 21.02
C LYS A 391 -21.06 3.53 21.61
N ARG A 392 -21.30 4.81 21.28
CA ARG A 392 -22.38 5.68 21.77
C ARG A 392 -22.90 6.57 20.65
N GLY A 393 -24.15 7.03 20.78
CA GLY A 393 -24.76 7.94 19.81
C GLY A 393 -24.71 7.39 18.39
N THR A 394 -24.24 8.22 17.47
CA THR A 394 -24.03 7.91 16.06
C THR A 394 -22.97 6.82 15.83
N ASP A 395 -21.95 6.73 16.70
CA ASP A 395 -20.87 5.73 16.62
C ASP A 395 -21.21 4.40 17.30
N LYS A 396 -22.47 4.17 17.69
CA LYS A 396 -22.83 2.97 18.46
C LYS A 396 -22.49 1.64 17.79
N LEU A 397 -22.31 1.64 16.46
CA LEU A 397 -21.97 0.47 15.65
C LEU A 397 -20.48 0.40 15.30
N MET A 398 -19.62 1.29 15.82
CA MET A 398 -18.18 1.23 15.55
C MET A 398 -17.61 -0.14 15.98
N PRO A 399 -16.65 -0.72 15.24
CA PRO A 399 -16.13 -2.06 15.51
C PRO A 399 -15.64 -2.21 16.95
N GLU A 400 -14.67 -1.40 17.35
CA GLU A 400 -14.20 -1.29 18.74
C GLU A 400 -14.07 0.18 19.18
N PRO A 401 -14.30 0.47 20.47
CA PRO A 401 -14.07 1.79 21.04
C PRO A 401 -12.60 1.98 21.45
N GLY A 402 -12.11 3.22 21.45
CA GLY A 402 -10.74 3.53 21.85
C GLY A 402 -10.36 4.98 21.57
N MET A 403 -9.09 5.28 21.80
CA MET A 403 -8.44 6.52 21.44
C MET A 403 -8.06 6.49 19.96
N LEU A 404 -8.43 7.53 19.22
CA LEU A 404 -7.99 7.74 17.85
C LEU A 404 -6.96 8.85 17.82
N PHE A 405 -5.88 8.61 17.08
CA PHE A 405 -4.86 9.60 16.75
C PHE A 405 -5.02 9.97 15.28
N TRP A 406 -5.40 11.21 15.03
CA TRP A 406 -5.49 11.76 13.68
C TRP A 406 -4.20 12.52 13.37
N HIS A 407 -3.39 12.01 12.44
CA HIS A 407 -2.18 12.68 11.95
C HIS A 407 -2.57 13.71 10.91
N ILE A 408 -2.26 14.97 11.19
CA ILE A 408 -2.63 16.10 10.36
C ILE A 408 -1.39 16.69 9.74
N ASP A 409 -1.40 16.86 8.41
CA ASP A 409 -0.41 17.66 7.70
C ASP A 409 -1.06 18.90 7.05
N THR A 410 -0.62 20.06 7.51
CA THR A 410 -1.11 21.35 7.01
C THR A 410 -0.71 21.66 5.58
N GLU A 411 0.30 20.99 5.02
CA GLU A 411 0.65 21.15 3.61
C GLU A 411 -0.44 20.58 2.68
N LYS A 412 -1.12 19.50 3.10
CA LYS A 412 -2.16 18.81 2.33
C LYS A 412 -3.59 19.21 2.67
N THR A 413 -3.85 19.59 3.93
CA THR A 413 -5.18 20.09 4.32
C THR A 413 -5.54 21.41 3.65
N SER A 414 -4.54 22.13 3.09
CA SER A 414 -4.77 23.28 2.24
C SER A 414 -5.13 22.86 0.81
N GLY A 415 -6.43 22.71 0.54
CA GLY A 415 -6.90 22.25 -0.75
C GLY A 415 -8.03 21.26 -0.58
N TRP A 416 -8.31 20.49 -1.62
CA TRP A 416 -9.53 19.68 -1.68
C TRP A 416 -9.28 18.20 -2.04
N GLY A 417 -8.04 17.83 -2.40
CA GLY A 417 -7.57 16.45 -2.38
C GLY A 417 -6.77 16.24 -1.11
N VAL A 418 -7.44 16.21 0.05
CA VAL A 418 -6.75 16.24 1.35
C VAL A 418 -5.94 14.97 1.58
N ASN A 419 -6.40 13.83 1.06
CA ASN A 419 -5.81 12.51 1.28
C ASN A 419 -5.52 11.78 -0.05
N ASN A 420 -5.08 12.50 -1.10
CA ASN A 420 -4.81 11.93 -2.44
C ASN A 420 -3.31 11.77 -2.73
N ASP A 421 -2.48 11.69 -1.69
CA ASP A 421 -1.03 11.55 -1.79
C ASP A 421 -0.59 10.50 -0.78
N GLU A 422 -0.66 9.23 -1.15
CA GLU A 422 -0.33 8.10 -0.29
C GLU A 422 1.19 7.92 -0.16
N PRO A 423 1.73 7.65 1.04
CA PRO A 423 1.05 7.63 2.35
C PRO A 423 0.97 9.00 3.04
N HIS A 424 1.36 10.09 2.37
CA HIS A 424 1.42 11.47 2.88
C HIS A 424 0.05 12.17 2.94
N TYR A 425 -0.82 11.72 3.85
CA TYR A 425 -2.16 12.28 4.04
C TYR A 425 -2.20 13.63 4.75
N GLY A 426 -3.23 14.42 4.45
CA GLY A 426 -3.55 15.62 5.22
C GLY A 426 -4.34 15.33 6.50
N VAL A 427 -5.18 14.31 6.50
CA VAL A 427 -5.95 13.84 7.67
C VAL A 427 -5.93 12.31 7.67
N GLY A 428 -4.85 11.73 8.20
CA GLY A 428 -4.66 10.29 8.34
C GLY A 428 -5.13 9.77 9.70
N LEU A 429 -5.58 8.51 9.75
CA LEU A 429 -5.81 7.80 11.01
C LEU A 429 -4.61 6.90 11.29
N GLU A 430 -3.99 7.06 12.46
CA GLU A 430 -2.92 6.17 12.90
C GLU A 430 -3.53 4.85 13.37
N GLN A 431 -3.39 3.80 12.56
CA GLN A 431 -4.01 2.50 12.80
C GLN A 431 -3.21 1.70 13.84
N ALA A 432 -3.76 1.42 15.03
CA ALA A 432 -3.01 0.86 16.16
C ALA A 432 -2.36 -0.51 15.94
N ASP A 433 -2.69 -1.22 14.87
CA ASP A 433 -2.09 -2.50 14.49
C ASP A 433 -0.92 -2.40 13.52
N GLY A 434 -0.68 -1.21 12.96
CA GLY A 434 0.39 -0.98 11.99
C GLY A 434 0.19 -1.71 10.67
N LEU A 435 -1.04 -2.11 10.33
CA LEU A 435 -1.34 -2.82 9.08
C LEU A 435 -1.57 -1.88 7.89
N PHE A 436 -1.81 -0.59 8.13
CA PHE A 436 -1.96 0.46 7.12
C PHE A 436 -2.98 0.07 6.03
N GLU A 437 -4.09 -0.58 6.43
CA GLU A 437 -5.14 -0.97 5.50
C GLU A 437 -5.70 0.21 4.74
N LEU A 438 -5.82 1.38 5.37
CA LEU A 438 -6.41 2.55 4.72
C LEU A 438 -5.57 3.02 3.53
N GLU A 439 -4.25 3.04 3.68
CA GLU A 439 -3.24 3.29 2.64
C GLU A 439 -3.23 2.20 1.57
N ASN A 440 -3.63 0.98 1.91
CA ASN A 440 -3.68 -0.16 0.99
C ASN A 440 -5.09 -0.46 0.46
N ASN A 441 -5.98 0.53 0.43
CA ASN A 441 -7.34 0.45 -0.10
C ASN A 441 -8.22 -0.62 0.61
N GLY A 442 -7.96 -0.83 1.89
CA GLY A 442 -8.67 -1.70 2.80
C GLY A 442 -9.82 -0.97 3.51
N SER A 443 -9.99 -1.16 4.80
CA SER A 443 -11.09 -0.55 5.55
C SER A 443 -10.72 -0.42 7.00
N SER A 444 -11.16 0.66 7.64
CA SER A 444 -11.06 0.78 9.09
C SER A 444 -11.75 -0.40 9.80
N ASP A 445 -11.16 -0.89 10.88
CA ASP A 445 -11.67 -2.01 11.66
C ASP A 445 -11.51 -1.83 13.19
N GLY A 446 -11.57 -2.93 13.96
CA GLY A 446 -11.50 -2.89 15.43
C GLY A 446 -10.07 -2.80 15.98
N SER A 447 -9.08 -2.94 15.13
CA SER A 447 -7.66 -2.94 15.42
C SER A 447 -7.03 -1.55 15.24
N ASP A 448 -7.72 -0.61 14.58
CA ASP A 448 -7.25 0.78 14.42
C ASP A 448 -7.29 1.62 15.71
N PRO A 449 -8.32 1.56 16.59
CA PRO A 449 -8.35 2.37 17.79
C PRO A 449 -7.37 1.86 18.86
N TYR A 450 -6.81 2.74 19.67
CA TYR A 450 -5.95 2.35 20.80
C TYR A 450 -6.78 2.18 22.10
N PRO A 451 -6.61 1.12 22.90
CA PRO A 451 -5.79 -0.05 22.63
C PRO A 451 -6.47 -1.09 21.72
N GLY A 452 -7.77 -0.93 21.44
CA GLY A 452 -8.50 -1.71 20.43
C GLY A 452 -8.40 -3.22 20.62
N LEU A 453 -8.48 -3.97 19.51
CA LEU A 453 -8.31 -5.43 19.50
C LEU A 453 -6.85 -5.88 19.66
N THR A 454 -5.88 -5.05 19.29
CA THR A 454 -4.45 -5.37 19.39
C THR A 454 -3.89 -5.22 20.79
N ASN A 455 -4.64 -4.57 21.68
CA ASN A 455 -4.18 -4.16 23.00
C ASN A 455 -2.90 -3.29 22.91
N ASN A 456 -2.73 -2.52 21.83
CA ASN A 456 -1.58 -1.62 21.66
C ASN A 456 -1.71 -0.43 22.61
N ARG A 457 -0.71 -0.23 23.47
CA ARG A 457 -0.73 0.82 24.51
C ARG A 457 0.34 1.88 24.32
N GLU A 458 0.97 1.88 23.16
CA GLU A 458 2.06 2.75 22.81
C GLU A 458 1.90 3.26 21.36
N PHE A 459 2.08 4.56 21.21
CA PHE A 459 2.26 5.23 19.93
C PHE A 459 3.44 6.19 20.08
N SER A 460 4.59 5.83 19.53
CA SER A 460 5.87 6.52 19.69
C SER A 460 6.64 6.50 18.37
N HIS A 461 7.78 7.18 18.26
CA HIS A 461 8.60 7.13 17.03
C HIS A 461 9.20 5.74 16.74
N CYS A 462 9.03 4.78 17.66
CA CYS A 462 9.59 3.42 17.55
C CYS A 462 8.52 2.34 17.46
N SER A 463 7.25 2.70 17.59
CA SER A 463 6.13 1.80 17.34
C SER A 463 5.81 1.76 15.85
N THR A 464 5.00 0.78 15.46
CA THR A 464 4.32 0.78 14.17
C THR A 464 2.81 0.83 14.45
N PRO A 465 2.09 1.90 14.05
CA PRO A 465 2.58 3.09 13.35
C PRO A 465 3.47 3.95 14.26
N SER A 466 4.30 4.81 13.66
CA SER A 466 5.28 5.62 14.38
C SER A 466 4.86 7.08 14.43
N THR A 467 5.31 7.82 15.45
CA THR A 467 5.17 9.30 15.50
C THR A 467 6.25 10.01 14.67
N GLU A 468 6.86 9.34 13.69
CA GLU A 468 7.78 10.00 12.76
C GLU A 468 7.00 10.89 11.79
N SER A 469 7.62 11.99 11.37
CA SER A 469 7.03 12.81 10.30
C SER A 469 6.94 12.03 8.98
N TYR A 470 6.17 12.53 8.01
CA TYR A 470 6.19 12.00 6.64
C TYR A 470 7.54 12.14 5.94
N TYR A 471 8.48 12.89 6.52
CA TYR A 471 9.86 13.03 6.09
C TYR A 471 10.87 12.17 6.87
N PHE A 472 10.38 11.21 7.68
CA PHE A 472 11.18 10.29 8.48
C PHE A 472 12.00 10.97 9.60
N GLU A 473 11.64 12.20 9.98
CA GLU A 473 12.18 12.86 11.17
C GLU A 473 11.44 12.37 12.42
N ALA A 474 12.19 11.83 13.38
CA ALA A 474 11.64 11.33 14.64
C ALA A 474 11.19 12.50 15.54
N SER A 475 9.87 12.60 15.79
CA SER A 475 9.29 13.68 16.60
C SER A 475 9.68 13.65 18.07
N MET A 476 10.18 12.51 18.56
CA MET A 476 10.42 12.19 19.98
C MET A 476 9.16 12.27 20.86
N VAL A 477 7.97 12.37 20.25
CA VAL A 477 6.70 12.26 20.94
C VAL A 477 6.46 10.79 21.24
N ALA A 478 5.99 10.49 22.45
CA ALA A 478 5.52 9.16 22.79
C ALA A 478 4.27 9.24 23.65
N PHE A 479 3.23 8.57 23.19
CA PHE A 479 2.01 8.29 23.93
C PHE A 479 2.13 6.87 24.48
N THR A 480 2.16 6.74 25.80
CA THR A 480 2.36 5.44 26.48
C THR A 480 1.30 5.24 27.55
N ASN A 481 1.25 4.04 28.12
CA ASN A 481 0.31 3.70 29.20
C ASN A 481 -1.15 4.02 28.84
N ILE A 482 -1.51 3.86 27.56
CA ILE A 482 -2.90 4.07 27.11
C ILE A 482 -3.79 3.07 27.86
N SER A 483 -4.79 3.59 28.57
CA SER A 483 -5.64 2.79 29.45
C SER A 483 -6.58 1.85 28.70
N ASP A 484 -7.24 0.96 29.43
CA ASP A 484 -8.41 0.26 28.89
C ASP A 484 -9.46 1.25 28.39
N THR A 485 -10.25 0.80 27.41
CA THR A 485 -11.35 1.60 26.88
C THR A 485 -12.40 1.87 27.95
N ASP A 486 -12.65 3.15 28.21
CA ASP A 486 -13.72 3.64 29.09
C ASP A 486 -14.18 5.04 28.63
N SER A 487 -15.26 5.52 29.23
CA SER A 487 -15.78 6.88 29.11
C SER A 487 -14.75 7.97 29.43
N ILE A 488 -13.72 7.66 30.23
CA ILE A 488 -12.52 8.48 30.42
C ILE A 488 -11.33 7.56 30.21
N MET A 489 -10.49 7.89 29.22
CA MET A 489 -9.24 7.17 28.97
C MET A 489 -8.06 8.00 29.47
N LEU A 490 -6.98 7.30 29.82
CA LEU A 490 -5.73 7.87 30.31
C LEU A 490 -4.61 7.55 29.34
N PHE A 491 -3.64 8.46 29.22
CA PHE A 491 -2.35 8.20 28.60
C PHE A 491 -1.25 9.03 29.28
N ASP A 492 -0.01 8.59 29.14
CA ASP A 492 1.17 9.38 29.44
C ASP A 492 1.74 9.93 28.14
N ILE A 493 2.32 11.14 28.19
CA ILE A 493 2.97 11.78 27.05
C ILE A 493 4.36 12.24 27.42
N SER A 494 5.34 11.96 26.56
CA SER A 494 6.71 12.47 26.63
C SER A 494 7.15 13.10 25.31
N PHE A 495 8.17 13.95 25.39
CA PHE A 495 8.78 14.70 24.27
C PHE A 495 10.32 14.50 24.28
N THR A 496 10.76 13.36 24.76
CA THR A 496 12.16 13.01 24.97
C THR A 496 12.32 11.54 24.62
N ASP A 497 13.48 11.17 24.10
CA ASP A 497 13.90 9.81 23.80
C ASP A 497 13.22 8.78 24.73
N VAL A 498 12.32 7.98 24.15
CA VAL A 498 12.17 6.58 24.58
C VAL A 498 13.60 6.03 24.51
N GLU A 499 14.13 5.51 25.61
CA GLU A 499 15.56 5.15 25.72
C GLU A 499 16.10 4.54 24.43
N THR A 500 17.01 5.22 23.74
CA THR A 500 17.42 4.88 22.38
C THR A 500 18.72 4.07 22.33
N GLY A 501 18.85 3.31 21.26
CA GLY A 501 20.06 2.64 20.84
C GLY A 501 20.14 2.46 19.32
N THR A 502 21.33 2.11 18.83
CA THR A 502 21.55 1.70 17.43
C THR A 502 22.12 0.30 17.39
N ILE A 503 21.80 -0.47 16.34
CA ILE A 503 22.34 -1.81 16.08
C ILE A 503 22.93 -1.84 14.68
N GLY A 504 24.07 -2.52 14.50
CA GLY A 504 24.70 -2.67 13.19
C GLY A 504 25.52 -3.96 13.09
N GLY A 505 25.77 -4.40 11.87
CA GLY A 505 26.48 -5.65 11.58
C GLY A 505 27.60 -5.47 10.57
N LEU A 506 28.80 -5.97 10.88
CA LEU A 506 29.92 -6.01 9.93
C LEU A 506 30.51 -7.41 9.88
N GLY A 507 30.70 -7.94 8.67
CA GLY A 507 31.28 -9.27 8.51
C GLY A 507 32.16 -9.45 7.29
N PHE A 508 32.91 -10.54 7.29
CA PHE A 508 33.75 -10.93 6.18
C PHE A 508 34.02 -12.44 6.17
N GLY A 509 34.22 -12.97 4.98
CA GLY A 509 34.69 -14.35 4.79
C GLY A 509 34.90 -14.68 3.32
N ASP A 510 35.45 -15.85 3.05
CA ASP A 510 35.72 -16.29 1.69
C ASP A 510 34.47 -16.96 1.09
N ALA A 511 34.31 -16.87 -0.23
CA ALA A 511 33.23 -17.55 -0.97
C ALA A 511 33.23 -19.07 -0.67
N TYR A 512 32.08 -19.69 -0.44
CA TYR A 512 31.95 -21.12 -0.09
C TYR A 512 32.73 -21.55 1.16
N ALA A 513 32.98 -20.61 2.08
CA ALA A 513 33.63 -20.88 3.36
C ALA A 513 32.83 -20.30 4.53
N VAL A 514 33.26 -20.69 5.73
CA VAL A 514 32.76 -20.10 6.97
C VAL A 514 33.53 -18.82 7.24
N GLY A 515 32.81 -17.72 7.49
CA GLY A 515 33.35 -16.44 7.94
C GLY A 515 32.64 -15.94 9.19
N TYR A 516 32.89 -14.67 9.51
CA TYR A 516 32.46 -14.05 10.77
C TYR A 516 31.64 -12.79 10.51
N LEU A 517 30.54 -12.66 11.24
CA LEU A 517 29.72 -11.46 11.30
C LEU A 517 29.68 -10.98 12.75
N VAL A 518 30.09 -9.74 12.98
CA VAL A 518 30.07 -9.10 14.29
C VAL A 518 28.91 -8.12 14.34
N MET A 519 28.08 -8.26 15.37
CA MET A 519 27.00 -7.34 15.69
C MET A 519 27.43 -6.42 16.81
N SER A 520 27.29 -5.12 16.57
CA SER A 520 27.56 -4.06 17.54
C SER A 520 26.28 -3.29 17.84
N MET A 521 26.25 -2.71 19.04
CA MET A 521 25.13 -1.89 19.47
C MET A 521 25.66 -0.66 20.18
N ASN A 522 24.93 0.44 20.11
CA ASN A 522 25.03 1.60 20.99
C ASN A 522 23.72 1.71 21.77
N ASN A 523 23.73 1.87 23.09
CA ASN A 523 22.50 1.99 23.89
C ASN A 523 22.73 2.85 25.12
N ASN A 524 21.75 3.69 25.46
CA ASN A 524 21.86 4.66 26.56
C ASN A 524 21.52 4.07 27.94
N VAL A 525 20.74 2.98 27.99
CA VAL A 525 20.42 2.19 29.19
C VAL A 525 20.82 0.74 29.03
N GLN A 526 20.93 0.01 30.14
CA GLN A 526 21.12 -1.43 30.07
C GLN A 526 19.90 -2.12 29.44
N ILE A 527 20.13 -3.01 28.48
CA ILE A 527 19.10 -3.85 27.88
C ILE A 527 19.08 -5.22 28.59
N SER A 528 17.88 -5.64 29.00
CA SER A 528 17.59 -6.85 29.75
C SER A 528 16.75 -7.88 28.99
N GLU A 529 16.24 -7.50 27.81
CA GLU A 529 15.56 -8.36 26.84
C GLU A 529 15.99 -7.93 25.43
N LEU A 530 16.36 -8.86 24.56
CA LEU A 530 16.71 -8.57 23.17
C LEU A 530 16.34 -9.75 22.26
N SER A 531 15.51 -9.47 21.25
CA SER A 531 15.26 -10.37 20.11
C SER A 531 15.17 -9.58 18.80
N PHE A 532 15.45 -10.24 17.68
CA PHE A 532 15.37 -9.65 16.34
C PHE A 532 15.44 -10.73 15.25
N GLU A 533 15.02 -10.40 14.05
CA GLU A 533 15.25 -11.16 12.82
C GLU A 533 16.48 -10.61 12.08
N LEU A 534 17.28 -11.51 11.50
CA LEU A 534 18.50 -11.18 10.76
C LEU A 534 18.41 -11.66 9.32
N ASP A 535 18.26 -10.72 8.39
CA ASP A 535 18.11 -10.99 6.97
C ASP A 535 19.32 -10.58 6.14
N PHE A 536 19.53 -11.32 5.05
CA PHE A 536 20.67 -11.15 4.15
C PHE A 536 20.23 -10.88 2.72
N SER A 537 20.73 -9.81 2.11
CA SER A 537 20.45 -9.47 0.71
C SER A 537 21.74 -9.24 -0.08
N PRO A 538 22.07 -10.10 -1.07
CA PRO A 538 21.35 -11.30 -1.48
C PRO A 538 21.38 -12.42 -0.42
N ASN A 539 20.38 -13.30 -0.44
CA ASN A 539 20.26 -14.41 0.52
C ASN A 539 21.23 -15.57 0.19
N ILE A 540 22.51 -15.34 0.46
CA ILE A 540 23.60 -16.29 0.23
C ILE A 540 24.36 -16.66 1.50
N LEU A 541 24.04 -16.06 2.65
CA LEU A 541 24.67 -16.38 3.94
C LEU A 541 23.78 -17.32 4.74
N ILE A 542 24.38 -18.31 5.40
CA ILE A 542 23.67 -19.26 6.27
C ILE A 542 24.28 -19.20 7.66
N ILE A 543 23.49 -18.86 8.67
CA ILE A 543 23.93 -18.83 10.08
C ILE A 543 24.30 -20.25 10.53
N GLN A 544 25.53 -20.42 10.99
CA GLN A 544 26.05 -21.68 11.55
C GLN A 544 26.00 -21.68 13.08
N SER A 545 26.34 -20.55 13.71
CA SER A 545 26.24 -20.33 15.14
C SER A 545 26.10 -18.85 15.48
N ALA A 546 25.55 -18.57 16.66
CA ALA A 546 25.44 -17.24 17.24
C ALA A 546 25.87 -17.31 18.70
N ASP A 547 26.80 -16.44 19.09
CA ASP A 547 27.37 -16.40 20.43
C ASP A 547 27.39 -14.96 20.94
N VAL A 548 27.05 -14.76 22.22
CA VAL A 548 27.24 -13.45 22.88
C VAL A 548 28.73 -13.12 22.97
N SER A 549 29.08 -11.87 22.71
CA SER A 549 30.46 -11.40 22.68
C SER A 549 30.57 -9.96 23.18
N GLY A 550 31.81 -9.46 23.21
CA GLY A 550 32.10 -8.09 23.64
C GLY A 550 31.57 -7.77 25.04
N ARG A 551 30.62 -6.83 25.12
CA ARG A 551 30.08 -6.31 26.38
C ARG A 551 28.79 -6.98 26.86
N ALA A 552 28.21 -7.87 26.07
CA ALA A 552 26.96 -8.55 26.42
C ALA A 552 27.20 -9.89 27.14
N THR A 553 26.25 -10.28 27.97
CA THR A 553 26.14 -11.64 28.49
C THR A 553 24.70 -12.12 28.37
N ALA A 554 24.46 -13.41 28.18
CA ALA A 554 23.15 -14.04 28.25
C ALA A 554 23.31 -15.47 28.79
N ASP A 555 22.22 -16.05 29.32
CA ASP A 555 22.22 -17.46 29.75
C ASP A 555 22.33 -18.41 28.55
N SER A 556 21.69 -18.06 27.44
CA SER A 556 21.76 -18.75 26.16
C SER A 556 21.28 -17.87 25.00
N VAL A 557 21.63 -18.25 23.78
CA VAL A 557 21.09 -17.67 22.54
C VAL A 557 20.23 -18.74 21.86
N ILE A 558 18.99 -18.39 21.51
CA ILE A 558 18.09 -19.23 20.73
C ILE A 558 18.11 -18.70 19.29
N VAL A 559 18.30 -19.61 18.33
CA VAL A 559 18.26 -19.30 16.90
C VAL A 559 17.23 -20.21 16.25
N THR A 560 16.19 -19.61 15.67
CA THR A 560 15.15 -20.32 14.89
C THR A 560 15.10 -19.70 13.50
N GLU A 561 15.69 -20.39 12.52
CA GLU A 561 15.90 -19.83 11.18
C GLU A 561 16.70 -18.53 11.25
N ASN A 562 16.08 -17.38 10.94
CA ASN A 562 16.68 -16.05 10.98
C ASN A 562 16.34 -15.27 12.25
N PHE A 563 15.49 -15.81 13.14
CA PHE A 563 15.11 -15.15 14.40
C PHE A 563 16.09 -15.50 15.52
N ILE A 564 16.61 -14.47 16.18
CA ILE A 564 17.57 -14.54 17.29
C ILE A 564 16.89 -14.02 18.56
N GLU A 565 16.95 -14.78 19.65
CA GLU A 565 16.48 -14.38 20.98
C GLU A 565 17.58 -14.65 22.03
N LEU A 566 17.90 -13.64 22.85
CA LEU A 566 18.80 -13.80 23.98
C LEU A 566 17.98 -14.11 25.24
N VAL A 567 18.35 -15.16 25.97
CA VAL A 567 17.69 -15.53 27.22
C VAL A 567 18.41 -14.85 28.40
N ASN A 568 17.67 -13.99 29.11
CA ASN A 568 18.18 -13.17 30.23
C ASN A 568 19.46 -12.37 29.86
N PRO A 569 19.45 -11.58 28.77
CA PRO A 569 20.61 -10.78 28.42
C PRO A 569 20.90 -9.71 29.47
N VAL A 570 22.17 -9.33 29.56
CA VAL A 570 22.63 -8.13 30.22
C VAL A 570 23.55 -7.44 29.23
N ILE A 571 23.06 -6.35 28.62
CA ILE A 571 23.82 -5.52 27.68
C ILE A 571 23.96 -4.13 28.31
N PRO A 572 25.05 -3.87 29.06
CA PRO A 572 25.25 -2.59 29.75
C PRO A 572 25.20 -1.41 28.78
N SER A 573 24.77 -0.22 29.19
CA SER A 573 24.81 1.00 28.34
C SER A 573 26.20 1.26 27.77
N GLY A 574 26.29 1.74 26.53
CA GLY A 574 27.53 2.11 25.85
C GLY A 574 27.51 1.71 24.38
N ASN A 575 28.66 1.81 23.72
CA ASN A 575 28.86 1.42 22.33
C ASN A 575 29.89 0.27 22.24
N GLY A 576 29.55 -0.78 21.49
CA GLY A 576 30.48 -1.82 21.11
C GLY A 576 29.80 -3.14 20.74
N GLU A 577 30.63 -4.12 20.41
CA GLU A 577 30.25 -5.50 20.08
C GLU A 577 29.40 -6.15 21.19
N ILE A 578 28.34 -6.84 20.77
CA ILE A 578 27.45 -7.60 21.65
C ILE A 578 27.27 -9.05 21.22
N MET A 579 27.44 -9.37 19.93
CA MET A 579 27.34 -10.75 19.44
C MET A 579 28.27 -11.01 18.26
N MET A 580 28.63 -12.28 18.11
CA MET A 580 29.39 -12.81 16.98
C MET A 580 28.66 -13.99 16.38
N PHE A 581 28.49 -13.95 15.07
CA PHE A 581 27.91 -14.99 14.25
C PHE A 581 29.00 -15.66 13.43
N THR A 582 28.88 -16.98 13.33
CA THR A 582 29.61 -17.75 12.33
C THR A 582 28.66 -18.00 11.17
N VAL A 583 28.99 -17.54 9.97
CA VAL A 583 28.12 -17.64 8.78
C VAL A 583 28.83 -18.36 7.64
N PHE A 584 28.12 -19.17 6.88
CA PHE A 584 28.63 -19.83 5.68
C PHE A 584 28.18 -19.05 4.43
N ALA A 585 29.13 -18.61 3.61
CA ALA A 585 28.85 -17.87 2.39
C ALA A 585 28.63 -18.84 1.22
N ASN A 586 27.38 -19.16 0.90
CA ASN A 586 27.01 -20.10 -0.17
C ASN A 586 27.05 -19.45 -1.57
N THR A 587 28.21 -18.95 -1.96
CA THR A 587 28.48 -18.39 -3.30
C THR A 587 29.86 -18.85 -3.80
N GLY A 588 30.06 -18.84 -5.11
CA GLY A 588 31.36 -19.07 -5.75
C GLY A 588 32.08 -17.80 -6.21
N SER A 589 31.46 -16.62 -6.04
CA SER A 589 32.00 -15.32 -6.43
C SER A 589 32.16 -14.38 -5.24
N ASP A 590 32.94 -13.33 -5.42
CA ASP A 590 32.97 -12.17 -4.53
C ASP A 590 31.71 -11.32 -4.63
N GLY A 591 31.55 -10.43 -3.65
CA GLY A 591 30.46 -9.48 -3.58
C GLY A 591 30.26 -8.93 -2.17
N SER A 592 29.30 -8.03 -2.01
CA SER A 592 28.79 -7.60 -0.73
C SER A 592 27.39 -8.16 -0.49
N VAL A 593 27.08 -8.38 0.79
CA VAL A 593 25.75 -8.78 1.27
C VAL A 593 25.31 -7.75 2.30
N ASN A 594 24.18 -7.10 2.06
CA ASN A 594 23.56 -6.22 3.02
C ASN A 594 22.97 -7.04 4.16
N ILE A 595 23.14 -6.56 5.38
CA ILE A 595 22.62 -7.17 6.60
C ILE A 595 21.50 -6.29 7.11
N ASN A 596 20.30 -6.86 7.19
CA ASN A 596 19.12 -6.20 7.70
C ASN A 596 18.76 -6.78 9.06
N PHE A 597 18.38 -5.91 9.98
CA PHE A 597 17.85 -6.29 11.29
C PHE A 597 16.39 -5.89 11.32
N ASP A 598 15.50 -6.85 11.50
CA ASP A 598 14.06 -6.68 11.48
C ASP A 598 13.44 -7.17 12.80
N GLU A 599 12.18 -6.86 13.07
CA GLU A 599 11.44 -7.31 14.27
C GLU A 599 12.18 -7.13 15.62
N ILE A 600 12.93 -6.02 15.77
CA ILE A 600 13.76 -5.81 16.96
C ILE A 600 12.87 -5.50 18.17
N THR A 601 12.98 -6.33 19.21
CA THR A 601 12.40 -6.07 20.53
C THR A 601 13.54 -5.90 21.54
N ALA A 602 13.57 -4.77 22.25
CA ALA A 602 14.52 -4.53 23.33
C ALA A 602 13.84 -3.85 24.52
N ASN A 603 14.11 -4.32 25.75
CA ASN A 603 13.59 -3.71 26.98
C ASN A 603 14.71 -3.45 27.99
N ASP A 604 14.56 -2.42 28.81
CA ASP A 604 15.47 -2.08 29.92
C ASP A 604 15.21 -2.95 31.17
N ASP A 605 16.00 -2.75 32.23
CA ASP A 605 15.83 -3.48 33.51
C ASP A 605 14.48 -3.22 34.22
N SER A 606 13.75 -2.17 33.82
CA SER A 606 12.45 -1.79 34.35
C SER A 606 11.29 -2.27 33.46
N ALA A 607 11.59 -3.05 32.41
CA ALA A 607 10.66 -3.50 31.38
C ALA A 607 10.07 -2.35 30.53
N ASN A 608 10.77 -1.22 30.42
CA ASN A 608 10.45 -0.19 29.44
C ASN A 608 11.08 -0.56 28.10
N GLN A 609 10.37 -0.33 27.00
CA GLN A 609 10.92 -0.55 25.67
C GLN A 609 12.10 0.40 25.41
N VAL A 610 13.15 -0.16 24.81
CA VAL A 610 14.34 0.56 24.33
C VAL A 610 14.26 0.57 22.82
N CYS A 611 14.22 1.76 22.24
CA CYS A 611 14.12 1.92 20.81
C CYS A 611 15.46 1.65 20.14
N ILE A 612 15.53 0.65 19.26
CA ILE A 612 16.76 0.30 18.55
C ILE A 612 16.60 0.65 17.07
N THR A 613 17.36 1.64 16.60
CA THR A 613 17.45 1.96 15.18
C THR A 613 18.58 1.18 14.51
N VAL A 614 18.46 0.93 13.21
CA VAL A 614 19.42 0.09 12.47
C VAL A 614 20.43 0.97 11.72
N GLU A 615 21.71 0.70 11.91
CA GLU A 615 22.80 1.21 11.08
C GLU A 615 23.05 0.24 9.91
N GLU A 616 23.45 0.78 8.75
CA GLU A 616 23.78 -0.04 7.57
C GLU A 616 24.78 -1.15 7.92
N GLY A 617 24.39 -2.39 7.66
CA GLY A 617 25.23 -3.57 7.85
C GLY A 617 25.71 -4.16 6.53
N GLU A 618 26.97 -4.60 6.49
CA GLU A 618 27.59 -5.21 5.31
C GLU A 618 28.44 -6.43 5.67
N TYR A 619 28.32 -7.49 4.86
CA TYR A 619 29.23 -8.63 4.86
C TYR A 619 29.98 -8.70 3.52
N ILE A 620 31.31 -8.75 3.58
CA ILE A 620 32.16 -8.82 2.39
C ILE A 620 32.56 -10.27 2.11
N VAL A 621 32.21 -10.75 0.91
CA VAL A 621 32.64 -12.06 0.41
C VAL A 621 33.90 -11.90 -0.45
N ASN A 622 35.00 -12.53 -0.04
CA ASN A 622 36.24 -12.55 -0.80
C ASN A 622 36.23 -13.62 -1.90
N THR A 623 36.93 -13.36 -3.00
CA THR A 623 37.10 -14.32 -4.10
C THR A 623 37.90 -15.56 -3.68
N ILE A 624 37.57 -16.69 -4.30
CA ILE A 624 38.40 -17.90 -4.26
C ILE A 624 38.92 -18.23 -5.67
N GLU A 625 40.24 -18.37 -5.80
CA GLU A 625 40.90 -18.76 -7.05
C GLU A 625 40.80 -20.28 -7.29
N GLN A 626 40.57 -20.66 -8.56
CA GLN A 626 40.67 -22.04 -9.07
C GLN A 626 41.77 -22.08 -10.12
N ILE A 627 42.68 -23.06 -10.07
CA ILE A 627 43.83 -23.11 -10.98
C ILE A 627 43.69 -24.29 -11.94
N VAL A 628 43.81 -24.04 -13.24
CA VAL A 628 43.87 -25.08 -14.28
C VAL A 628 45.31 -25.18 -14.79
N MET A 629 45.81 -26.41 -14.87
CA MET A 629 47.16 -26.73 -15.35
C MET A 629 47.10 -27.82 -16.42
N VAL A 630 48.06 -27.80 -17.36
CA VAL A 630 48.23 -28.85 -18.35
C VAL A 630 49.56 -29.55 -18.09
N ASP A 631 49.56 -30.88 -18.02
CA ASP A 631 50.75 -31.68 -17.79
C ASP A 631 51.70 -31.63 -18.97
N SER A 632 52.99 -31.84 -18.72
CA SER A 632 53.98 -32.07 -19.77
C SER A 632 54.04 -33.54 -20.17
N ALA A 633 54.11 -33.83 -21.46
CA ALA A 633 54.37 -35.16 -22.00
C ALA A 633 55.59 -35.16 -22.95
N THR A 634 56.11 -36.34 -23.28
CA THR A 634 57.21 -36.49 -24.25
C THR A 634 56.88 -37.65 -25.19
N ALA A 635 57.02 -37.42 -26.50
CA ALA A 635 56.81 -38.41 -27.54
C ALA A 635 57.78 -38.18 -28.70
N GLU A 636 58.06 -39.25 -29.46
CA GLU A 636 58.83 -39.18 -30.70
C GLU A 636 57.96 -38.65 -31.85
N PRO A 637 58.52 -38.10 -32.94
CA PRO A 637 57.76 -37.76 -34.15
C PRO A 637 56.98 -38.98 -34.67
N ALA A 638 55.73 -38.77 -35.08
CA ALA A 638 54.75 -39.82 -35.40
C ALA A 638 54.40 -40.76 -34.22
N GLY A 639 54.79 -40.40 -32.99
CA GLY A 639 54.42 -41.07 -31.75
C GLY A 639 53.24 -40.40 -31.05
N PHE A 640 52.82 -40.99 -29.94
CA PHE A 640 51.63 -40.59 -29.17
C PHE A 640 52.01 -39.96 -27.83
N ALA A 641 51.30 -38.91 -27.44
CA ALA A 641 51.45 -38.23 -26.16
C ALA A 641 50.10 -38.14 -25.45
N LEU A 642 50.04 -38.68 -24.23
CA LEU A 642 48.87 -38.53 -23.36
C LEU A 642 49.09 -37.35 -22.41
N VAL A 643 48.30 -36.31 -22.57
CA VAL A 643 48.44 -35.04 -21.83
C VAL A 643 47.30 -34.90 -20.84
N GLY A 644 47.62 -34.83 -19.54
CA GLY A 644 46.63 -34.60 -18.48
C GLY A 644 46.27 -33.14 -18.30
N VAL A 645 45.00 -32.86 -18.02
CA VAL A 645 44.52 -31.53 -17.63
C VAL A 645 44.09 -31.60 -16.18
N ASN A 646 44.73 -30.78 -15.35
CA ASN A 646 44.60 -30.78 -13.91
C ASN A 646 43.84 -29.54 -13.46
N ILE A 647 43.04 -29.72 -12.42
CA ILE A 647 42.43 -28.61 -11.68
C ILE A 647 42.85 -28.70 -10.22
N GLU A 648 43.25 -27.58 -9.65
CA GLU A 648 43.27 -27.33 -8.22
C GLU A 648 42.06 -26.44 -7.89
N ASN A 649 41.04 -27.07 -7.31
CA ASN A 649 39.79 -26.40 -6.95
C ASN A 649 39.56 -26.37 -5.45
N ASN A 650 39.16 -25.20 -4.95
CA ASN A 650 38.86 -24.93 -3.55
C ASN A 650 37.36 -24.99 -3.24
N ILE A 651 36.51 -25.06 -4.29
CA ILE A 651 35.07 -25.28 -4.19
C ILE A 651 34.67 -26.50 -5.05
N PRO A 652 33.59 -27.22 -4.73
CA PRO A 652 33.11 -28.30 -5.59
C PRO A 652 32.62 -27.76 -6.94
N LEU A 653 33.01 -28.39 -8.04
CA LEU A 653 32.63 -27.97 -9.40
C LEU A 653 31.63 -28.95 -9.99
N LYS A 654 30.55 -28.46 -10.60
CA LYS A 654 29.52 -29.27 -11.29
C LYS A 654 29.69 -29.29 -12.81
N MET A 655 30.38 -28.30 -13.36
CA MET A 655 30.67 -28.23 -14.78
C MET A 655 32.07 -27.66 -15.00
N PHE A 656 32.74 -28.13 -16.05
CA PHE A 656 33.88 -27.43 -16.60
C PHE A 656 33.80 -27.39 -18.13
N MET A 657 34.36 -26.34 -18.71
CA MET A 657 34.62 -26.22 -20.13
C MET A 657 35.99 -25.60 -20.31
N ILE A 658 36.91 -26.37 -20.90
CA ILE A 658 38.31 -25.98 -21.03
C ILE A 658 38.73 -26.15 -22.49
N THR A 659 39.27 -25.10 -23.08
CA THR A 659 39.80 -25.12 -24.45
C THR A 659 41.31 -25.15 -24.43
N ILE A 660 41.90 -26.12 -25.10
CA ILE A 660 43.35 -26.31 -25.16
C ILE A 660 43.80 -26.30 -26.62
N ASN A 661 44.88 -25.55 -26.87
CA ASN A 661 45.59 -25.57 -28.14
C ASN A 661 47.09 -25.72 -27.92
N ASP A 662 47.82 -25.91 -29.01
CA ASP A 662 49.25 -26.08 -29.01
C ASP A 662 49.96 -25.06 -29.90
N SER A 663 51.18 -24.70 -29.52
CA SER A 663 52.01 -23.78 -30.28
C SER A 663 53.49 -24.15 -30.20
N PRO A 664 54.17 -24.43 -31.32
CA PRO A 664 53.64 -24.52 -32.69
C PRO A 664 52.66 -25.69 -32.87
N ASP A 665 51.71 -25.56 -33.80
CA ASP A 665 50.66 -26.55 -34.13
C ASP A 665 51.28 -27.82 -34.75
N TYR A 666 51.62 -28.77 -33.89
CA TYR A 666 52.24 -30.06 -34.24
C TYR A 666 51.51 -31.24 -33.60
N LEU A 667 50.46 -30.99 -32.82
CA LEU A 667 49.72 -32.00 -32.09
C LEU A 667 48.30 -32.11 -32.64
N THR A 668 47.93 -33.29 -33.10
CA THR A 668 46.55 -33.56 -33.54
C THR A 668 45.88 -34.50 -32.54
N PRO A 669 44.77 -34.11 -31.88
CA PRO A 669 44.00 -35.03 -31.06
C PRO A 669 43.59 -36.26 -31.87
N ILE A 670 43.74 -37.46 -31.30
CA ILE A 670 43.47 -38.71 -32.01
C ILE A 670 42.87 -39.78 -31.07
N GLU A 671 41.93 -40.55 -31.60
CA GLU A 671 41.50 -41.84 -31.03
C GLU A 671 42.18 -43.01 -31.75
N GLU A 672 42.32 -44.14 -31.08
CA GLU A 672 42.82 -45.34 -31.72
C GLU A 672 41.84 -45.91 -32.73
N PHE A 673 42.35 -46.38 -33.87
CA PHE A 673 41.47 -46.96 -34.88
C PHE A 673 40.92 -48.29 -34.41
N TYR A 674 39.61 -48.46 -34.51
CA TYR A 674 38.93 -49.71 -34.23
C TYR A 674 38.13 -50.20 -35.43
N THR A 675 37.80 -51.49 -35.40
CA THR A 675 36.91 -52.10 -36.38
C THR A 675 35.49 -52.09 -35.83
N ASP A 676 34.70 -51.12 -36.28
CA ASP A 676 33.28 -51.02 -35.96
C ASP A 676 32.50 -52.17 -36.63
N VAL A 677 32.28 -53.25 -35.88
CA VAL A 677 31.62 -54.47 -36.37
C VAL A 677 30.12 -54.26 -36.51
N ASN A 678 29.54 -53.39 -35.67
CA ASN A 678 28.09 -53.19 -35.61
C ASN A 678 27.60 -51.91 -36.33
N GLN A 679 28.52 -51.11 -36.86
CA GLN A 679 28.31 -49.87 -37.62
C GLN A 679 27.61 -48.76 -36.83
N ASN A 680 27.79 -48.70 -35.51
CA ASN A 680 27.24 -47.64 -34.67
C ASN A 680 28.11 -46.37 -34.62
N GLY A 681 29.33 -46.42 -35.18
CA GLY A 681 30.29 -45.32 -35.19
C GLY A 681 30.94 -45.05 -33.84
N GLN A 682 30.92 -45.99 -32.90
CA GLN A 682 31.57 -45.93 -31.58
C GLN A 682 32.32 -47.24 -31.32
N TYR A 683 33.40 -47.19 -30.53
CA TYR A 683 34.07 -48.41 -30.10
C TYR A 683 33.21 -49.16 -29.07
N ASP A 684 32.99 -50.45 -29.29
CA ASP A 684 32.35 -51.33 -28.31
C ASP A 684 33.33 -52.36 -27.73
N GLU A 685 33.12 -52.72 -26.46
CA GLU A 685 33.93 -53.71 -25.77
C GLU A 685 33.97 -55.04 -26.55
N GLY A 686 35.17 -55.47 -26.94
CA GLY A 686 35.41 -56.69 -27.71
C GLY A 686 35.64 -56.47 -29.21
N GLU A 687 35.52 -55.24 -29.71
CA GLU A 687 35.98 -54.88 -31.05
C GLU A 687 37.51 -54.87 -31.13
N MET A 688 38.06 -55.20 -32.30
CA MET A 688 39.50 -55.13 -32.52
C MET A 688 39.91 -53.69 -32.75
N TYR A 689 40.93 -53.24 -32.02
CA TYR A 689 41.54 -51.93 -32.18
C TYR A 689 43.05 -52.03 -32.41
N ALA A 690 43.61 -50.94 -32.93
CA ALA A 690 45.03 -50.74 -33.05
C ALA A 690 45.54 -50.07 -31.78
N ASP A 691 46.10 -50.87 -30.87
CA ASP A 691 46.79 -50.42 -29.68
C ASP A 691 48.10 -49.72 -30.07
N PHE A 692 48.02 -48.40 -30.25
CA PHE A 692 49.13 -47.58 -30.71
C PHE A 692 50.02 -47.11 -29.56
N ASN A 693 49.44 -46.96 -28.38
CA ASN A 693 50.16 -46.52 -27.18
C ASN A 693 50.77 -47.71 -26.38
N GLY A 694 50.38 -48.94 -26.71
CA GLY A 694 50.88 -50.19 -26.13
C GLY A 694 50.32 -50.49 -24.73
N ASP A 695 49.21 -49.88 -24.33
CA ASP A 695 48.62 -50.04 -22.99
C ASP A 695 47.66 -51.22 -22.87
N GLY A 696 47.30 -51.85 -24.01
CA GLY A 696 46.41 -52.99 -24.07
C GLY A 696 44.93 -52.68 -23.85
N GLU A 697 44.52 -51.40 -23.95
CA GLU A 697 43.14 -50.92 -23.90
C GLU A 697 42.87 -49.95 -25.07
N TRP A 698 41.61 -49.81 -25.51
CA TRP A 698 41.29 -48.83 -26.56
C TRP A 698 41.28 -47.40 -26.01
N THR A 699 41.99 -46.49 -26.67
CA THR A 699 42.09 -45.09 -26.23
C THR A 699 41.21 -44.13 -27.06
N PRO A 700 40.22 -43.44 -26.44
CA PRO A 700 39.46 -42.35 -27.06
C PRO A 700 40.26 -41.02 -27.11
N PHE A 701 39.74 -40.02 -27.83
CA PHE A 701 40.31 -38.66 -27.87
C PHE A 701 40.49 -38.04 -26.49
N VAL A 702 39.47 -38.17 -25.63
CA VAL A 702 39.44 -37.65 -24.26
C VAL A 702 39.14 -38.80 -23.31
N GLN A 703 40.02 -39.03 -22.35
CA GLN A 703 39.86 -40.03 -21.31
C GLN A 703 39.41 -39.37 -20.01
N THR A 704 38.49 -40.02 -19.30
CA THR A 704 38.18 -39.69 -17.91
C THR A 704 39.35 -40.04 -16.99
N THR A 705 39.29 -39.52 -15.77
CA THR A 705 40.26 -39.82 -14.70
C THR A 705 39.50 -40.36 -13.49
N GLU A 706 40.19 -40.75 -12.42
CA GLU A 706 39.52 -41.13 -11.17
C GLU A 706 38.60 -40.01 -10.64
N ARG A 707 38.96 -38.72 -10.85
CA ARG A 707 38.15 -37.57 -10.40
C ARG A 707 36.89 -37.34 -11.23
N THR A 708 36.82 -37.92 -12.42
CA THR A 708 35.74 -37.74 -13.40
C THR A 708 35.25 -39.07 -13.98
N ALA A 709 35.48 -40.18 -13.27
CA ALA A 709 35.20 -41.53 -13.80
C ALA A 709 33.72 -41.74 -14.16
N ASN A 710 32.82 -41.06 -13.43
CA ASN A 710 31.38 -41.11 -13.65
C ASN A 710 30.84 -39.87 -14.39
N TRP A 711 31.70 -39.03 -14.95
CA TRP A 711 31.30 -37.79 -15.62
C TRP A 711 31.10 -38.03 -17.11
N ASP A 712 30.13 -37.32 -17.69
CA ASP A 712 29.95 -37.29 -19.13
C ASP A 712 30.89 -36.23 -19.71
N LEU A 713 31.84 -36.68 -20.54
CA LEU A 713 32.80 -35.81 -21.21
C LEU A 713 32.44 -35.73 -22.69
N SER A 714 32.21 -34.52 -23.15
CA SER A 714 32.03 -34.20 -24.57
C SER A 714 33.19 -33.32 -25.04
N TYR A 715 33.50 -33.40 -26.34
CA TYR A 715 34.54 -32.57 -26.92
C TYR A 715 34.16 -32.04 -28.30
N GLN A 716 34.75 -30.92 -28.66
CA GLN A 716 34.62 -30.31 -29.98
C GLN A 716 36.01 -29.91 -30.50
N LEU A 717 36.33 -30.37 -31.70
CA LEU A 717 37.55 -29.97 -32.42
C LEU A 717 37.25 -28.74 -33.29
N SER A 718 38.17 -27.77 -33.29
CA SER A 718 38.08 -26.56 -34.09
C SER A 718 39.47 -26.04 -34.47
N ASP A 719 39.53 -25.02 -35.33
CA ASP A 719 40.78 -24.31 -35.65
C ASP A 719 41.45 -23.64 -34.43
N VAL A 720 40.73 -23.52 -33.29
CA VAL A 720 41.20 -22.91 -32.04
C VAL A 720 41.69 -23.97 -31.05
N GLY A 721 41.69 -25.26 -31.43
CA GLY A 721 42.09 -26.40 -30.60
C GLY A 721 40.91 -27.30 -30.21
N ILE A 722 41.12 -28.10 -29.16
CA ILE A 722 40.11 -29.01 -28.60
C ILE A 722 39.45 -28.36 -27.38
N MET A 723 38.13 -28.23 -27.44
CA MET A 723 37.30 -27.86 -26.30
C MET A 723 36.77 -29.12 -25.66
N VAL A 724 36.98 -29.29 -24.36
CA VAL A 724 36.43 -30.39 -23.57
C VAL A 724 35.46 -29.82 -22.55
N ALA A 725 34.24 -30.35 -22.55
CA ALA A 725 33.20 -30.01 -21.59
C ALA A 725 32.84 -31.25 -20.77
N GLY A 726 32.89 -31.13 -19.45
CA GLY A 726 32.47 -32.17 -18.52
C GLY A 726 31.27 -31.72 -17.70
N LEU A 727 30.27 -32.58 -17.60
CA LEU A 727 29.09 -32.37 -16.78
C LEU A 727 28.76 -33.64 -15.99
N ASN A 728 28.33 -33.45 -14.74
CA ASN A 728 27.61 -34.48 -14.01
C ASN A 728 26.39 -33.85 -13.32
N SER A 729 25.23 -34.47 -13.50
CA SER A 729 23.97 -33.97 -12.94
C SER A 729 23.76 -34.30 -11.47
N ILE A 730 24.55 -35.22 -10.92
CA ILE A 730 24.40 -35.77 -9.57
C ILE A 730 25.60 -35.39 -8.69
N ASP A 731 26.83 -35.63 -9.17
CA ASP A 731 28.07 -35.44 -8.41
C ASP A 731 28.80 -34.15 -8.80
N SER A 732 29.63 -33.64 -7.89
CA SER A 732 30.59 -32.54 -8.14
C SER A 732 32.03 -33.05 -8.09
N ILE A 733 32.94 -32.43 -8.83
CA ILE A 733 34.39 -32.62 -8.64
C ILE A 733 34.71 -32.14 -7.24
N ALA A 734 35.10 -33.06 -6.36
CA ALA A 734 35.48 -32.74 -4.99
C ALA A 734 36.66 -31.76 -4.95
N VAL A 735 36.72 -30.95 -3.90
CA VAL A 735 37.84 -30.05 -3.60
C VAL A 735 39.17 -30.81 -3.59
N GLY A 736 40.19 -30.23 -4.22
CA GLY A 736 41.54 -30.79 -4.28
C GLY A 736 42.26 -30.57 -5.61
N ALA A 737 43.47 -31.12 -5.71
CA ALA A 737 44.32 -31.03 -6.89
C ALA A 737 44.46 -32.39 -7.60
N GLY A 738 44.43 -32.38 -8.92
CA GLY A 738 44.66 -33.58 -9.74
C GLY A 738 43.98 -33.54 -11.10
N PRO A 739 44.23 -34.56 -11.94
CA PRO A 739 43.78 -34.58 -13.32
C PRO A 739 42.26 -34.79 -13.36
N ILE A 740 41.59 -34.11 -14.29
CA ILE A 740 40.14 -34.21 -14.53
C ILE A 740 39.82 -34.82 -15.90
N PHE A 741 40.74 -34.76 -16.87
CA PHE A 741 40.68 -35.57 -18.09
C PHE A 741 42.08 -35.63 -18.70
N LYS A 742 42.26 -36.54 -19.66
CA LYS A 742 43.48 -36.63 -20.45
C LYS A 742 43.13 -36.58 -21.94
N ILE A 743 43.97 -35.93 -22.73
CA ILE A 743 43.82 -35.86 -24.18
C ILE A 743 44.93 -36.68 -24.83
N ASN A 744 44.56 -37.52 -25.78
CA ASN A 744 45.52 -38.26 -26.58
C ASN A 744 45.89 -37.49 -27.86
N TYR A 745 47.17 -37.23 -28.07
CA TYR A 745 47.68 -36.49 -29.22
C TYR A 745 48.63 -37.34 -30.07
N LEU A 746 48.50 -37.23 -31.39
CA LEU A 746 49.49 -37.66 -32.37
C LEU A 746 50.45 -36.49 -32.65
N VAL A 747 51.75 -36.75 -32.54
CA VAL A 747 52.79 -35.79 -32.93
C VAL A 747 53.02 -35.88 -34.44
N ASP A 748 53.06 -34.75 -35.14
CA ASP A 748 53.41 -34.69 -36.56
C ASP A 748 54.75 -35.44 -36.83
N GLY A 749 54.77 -36.28 -37.86
CA GLY A 749 55.94 -37.08 -38.24
C GLY A 749 57.14 -36.24 -38.69
N ASP A 750 56.90 -35.00 -39.15
CA ASP A 750 57.94 -34.05 -39.55
C ASP A 750 58.29 -33.04 -38.43
N ALA A 751 57.74 -33.21 -37.22
CA ALA A 751 58.01 -32.32 -36.09
C ALA A 751 59.52 -32.34 -35.71
N PRO A 752 60.18 -31.17 -35.60
CA PRO A 752 61.56 -31.12 -35.11
C PRO A 752 61.63 -31.44 -33.62
N SER A 753 62.81 -31.84 -33.13
CA SER A 753 63.03 -31.98 -31.69
C SER A 753 62.98 -30.58 -31.01
N THR A 754 61.80 -30.20 -30.53
CA THR A 754 61.49 -28.92 -29.89
C THR A 754 60.38 -29.10 -28.84
N ASN A 755 60.23 -28.11 -27.97
CA ASN A 755 59.06 -28.05 -27.09
C ASN A 755 57.85 -27.53 -27.88
N VAL A 756 56.69 -28.15 -27.65
CA VAL A 756 55.38 -27.65 -28.04
C VAL A 756 54.68 -27.16 -26.79
N ASN A 757 54.24 -25.90 -26.77
CA ASN A 757 53.54 -25.33 -25.61
C ASN A 757 52.05 -25.64 -25.72
N MET A 758 51.50 -26.28 -24.69
CA MET A 758 50.05 -26.41 -24.52
C MET A 758 49.53 -25.12 -23.87
N LEU A 759 48.60 -24.42 -24.51
CA LEU A 759 48.01 -23.19 -24.00
C LEU A 759 46.54 -23.43 -23.67
N ILE A 760 46.11 -22.92 -22.53
CA ILE A 760 44.71 -22.88 -22.13
C ILE A 760 44.11 -21.61 -22.75
N ALA A 761 43.24 -21.78 -23.74
CA ALA A 761 42.63 -20.67 -24.48
C ALA A 761 41.40 -20.09 -23.76
N SER A 762 40.64 -20.93 -23.04
CA SER A 762 39.52 -20.50 -22.20
C SER A 762 39.22 -21.53 -21.10
N VAL A 763 38.68 -21.04 -19.98
CA VAL A 763 38.23 -21.83 -18.83
C VAL A 763 36.90 -21.26 -18.36
N ASN A 764 35.88 -22.10 -18.27
CA ASN A 764 34.65 -21.83 -17.53
C ASN A 764 34.44 -22.96 -16.52
N LEU A 765 34.26 -22.61 -15.25
CA LEU A 765 34.01 -23.52 -14.15
C LEU A 765 32.72 -23.08 -13.46
N THR A 766 31.83 -24.01 -13.16
CA THR A 766 30.54 -23.75 -12.50
C THR A 766 30.28 -24.75 -11.39
#